data_AF-A0A5J4SMW2-F1
#
_entry.id   AF-A0A5J4SMW2-F1
#
_cell.length_a   1.000
_cell.length_b   1.000
_cell.length_c   1.000
_cell.angle_alpha   90.00
_cell.angle_beta   90.00
_cell.angle_gamma   90.00
#
_symmetry.space_group_name_H-M   'P 1'
#
loop_
_entity.id
_entity.type
_entity.pdbx_description
1 polymer ?
#
loop_
_entity_poly.entity_id
_entity_poly.type
_entity_poly.pdbx_seq_one_letter_code
_entity_poly.pdbx_strand_id
1 'polypeptide(L)'
;MRKYFFIRLGFLSFIFLSACKTDEKIPVLEVTPENITFVNDAASKTVSVTASFNWDAGMDASGIDWCMAVPQNDNLIIFVTENPGKEIRETSITITSGELSKRIAVYQLGTQPAILVSPKEFSLLAKGGEIEFEVTANVEFSITNLPEWIKPSPATRTSNMKTSAQQYTVSENEETQRKAVLIIKDNDSDCQAELTVYQLGDKYVTEIETGIKDDIKVKILRAETSSYHKGGGEVEKSFDGNYSTIYHSDWANSGEHYFPITLDYYFDNADEIDYFIYYPRPDANKNGLFKETEIQVQHKGESSFTKITDKDFLGSNSPSHVAFNEPLKEVNAIRFIIKSGAGDGQGFASCAEMEFYKRNPDNFDPLSLFTDFSCSEIKQGVTMNEIENCVHPFFKNMALYMYKDAYPREFRIAEYRAYPHPSEDAAANKTSQYSLFDNPAGISVNEGDELIVLVSGTEDYPVSIKIQNLDNPTGNGFNQGASYPLSEGINKITAANKGLIYVMYHTTNFKTAPIIKIHFATGSVNGYFDGTKHTKEDWNRLIDAAVDKYFDVIGQYAHLTFPTERFRNHTGNRGKELIDLFDRLVYAEMELEGMVKYNRMFRNRMYFCVVYGSSYMFASGNHTGYHDGTLSDLCDVSKMKNEKNTPNTVWGPAHEVGHMNQTRPGFNWLGMTEVTNNICSMYVQSTFGYPTRLQTERVSNGDYSNRYEKGMNEYFTTGIPHNQPGEDVFCKLVPFWQLKLYIVNVLGKEDFYKDVYEFIRQTPKAVDDKRTNGERQLEFVKTACEAAQLNLEDFFGRWGFFTEIDAEINDYSAGLMQINKNQIDQTLSYIRSNYPTKPVHKFEYITDNNVDIYKSGSEIVKGTASRNGQTFAMIDWKNVVAYEIRDVDTELVFVSLQPTFTMKPAWKNEYKVYAVSPTGKEMEVTF
;
A
#
# COMPACT_ATOMS: atom_id res chain seq x y z
N MET A 1 52.34 -17.52 -21.17
CA MET A 1 53.15 -18.76 -21.32
C MET A 1 53.35 -19.37 -19.93
N ARG A 2 52.77 -20.56 -19.65
CA ARG A 2 53.05 -21.50 -18.53
C ARG A 2 53.67 -20.99 -17.19
N LYS A 3 52.93 -21.11 -16.06
CA LYS A 3 53.06 -22.22 -15.07
C LYS A 3 52.07 -22.11 -13.88
N TYR A 4 51.80 -23.26 -13.23
CA TYR A 4 50.90 -23.50 -12.09
C TYR A 4 51.70 -23.85 -10.80
N PHE A 5 50.97 -24.15 -9.71
CA PHE A 5 51.34 -24.80 -8.41
C PHE A 5 51.84 -23.88 -7.27
N PHE A 6 51.51 -24.07 -5.97
CA PHE A 6 50.38 -24.72 -5.23
C PHE A 6 50.66 -24.60 -3.68
N ILE A 7 49.65 -24.87 -2.82
CA ILE A 7 49.75 -25.44 -1.44
C ILE A 7 50.04 -24.54 -0.18
N ARG A 8 49.16 -24.74 0.83
CA ARG A 8 49.24 -24.57 2.32
C ARG A 8 49.30 -23.17 2.97
N LEU A 9 48.26 -22.90 3.77
CA LEU A 9 48.36 -22.23 5.08
C LEU A 9 48.06 -23.26 6.18
N GLY A 10 48.60 -23.06 7.39
CA GLY A 10 48.39 -23.95 8.53
C GLY A 10 47.92 -23.23 9.80
N PHE A 11 46.90 -23.81 10.43
CA PHE A 11 46.81 -24.20 11.86
C PHE A 11 47.25 -23.28 13.02
N LEU A 12 46.38 -23.23 14.06
CA LEU A 12 46.54 -22.72 15.45
C LEU A 12 46.75 -21.19 15.59
N SER A 13 46.15 -20.45 16.54
CA SER A 13 45.07 -20.68 17.55
C SER A 13 44.76 -19.31 18.23
N PHE A 14 43.93 -19.07 19.26
CA PHE A 14 43.16 -19.89 20.23
C PHE A 14 42.00 -19.02 20.85
N ILE A 15 41.06 -19.66 21.56
CA ILE A 15 40.14 -19.12 22.60
C ILE A 15 38.92 -18.31 22.13
N PHE A 16 37.75 -18.95 22.21
CA PHE A 16 36.60 -18.41 22.96
C PHE A 16 35.93 -19.54 23.76
N LEU A 17 35.15 -19.16 24.78
CA LEU A 17 34.76 -20.00 25.92
C LEU A 17 33.56 -20.92 25.66
N SER A 18 33.49 -22.00 26.43
CA SER A 18 32.49 -23.07 26.31
C SER A 18 31.05 -22.62 26.53
N ALA A 19 30.21 -22.92 25.54
CA ALA A 19 28.82 -23.33 25.76
C ALA A 19 28.57 -24.58 24.89
N CYS A 20 28.30 -25.73 25.50
CA CYS A 20 28.01 -26.95 24.76
C CYS A 20 26.64 -26.83 24.08
N LYS A 21 26.62 -26.47 22.80
CA LYS A 21 25.64 -27.00 21.86
C LYS A 21 26.25 -28.21 21.19
N THR A 22 25.57 -29.34 21.27
CA THR A 22 25.85 -30.52 20.46
C THR A 22 25.58 -30.16 18.99
N ASP A 23 26.53 -30.45 18.11
CA ASP A 23 26.31 -30.40 16.66
C ASP A 23 25.29 -31.50 16.30
N GLU A 24 24.00 -31.16 16.28
CA GLU A 24 22.97 -32.02 15.70
C GLU A 24 23.22 -32.11 14.19
N LYS A 25 23.87 -33.19 13.77
CA LYS A 25 23.89 -33.60 12.36
C LYS A 25 22.45 -33.75 11.89
N ILE A 26 22.10 -33.04 10.81
CA ILE A 26 20.82 -33.21 10.13
C ILE A 26 20.68 -34.70 9.73
N PRO A 27 19.59 -35.39 10.13
CA PRO A 27 19.34 -36.76 9.73
C PRO A 27 19.12 -36.81 8.21
N VAL A 28 19.88 -37.66 7.52
CA VAL A 28 19.74 -37.96 6.08
C VAL A 28 19.55 -39.47 5.95
N LEU A 29 18.63 -39.88 5.08
CA LEU A 29 18.46 -41.25 4.60
C LEU A 29 18.02 -41.22 3.13
N GLU A 30 18.91 -41.58 2.22
CA GLU A 30 18.65 -41.69 0.79
C GLU A 30 18.94 -43.13 0.33
N VAL A 31 18.09 -43.67 -0.55
CA VAL A 31 18.29 -44.99 -1.16
C VAL A 31 18.08 -44.89 -2.67
N THR A 32 19.00 -45.44 -3.45
CA THR A 32 18.97 -45.33 -4.92
C THR A 32 19.39 -46.63 -5.60
N PRO A 33 18.54 -47.25 -6.44
CA PRO A 33 17.15 -46.87 -6.76
C PRO A 33 16.12 -47.30 -5.69
N GLU A 34 15.01 -46.56 -5.57
CA GLU A 34 13.86 -46.94 -4.71
C GLU A 34 12.99 -48.07 -5.32
N ASN A 35 13.17 -48.41 -6.60
CA ASN A 35 12.40 -49.45 -7.31
C ASN A 35 13.34 -50.40 -8.08
N ILE A 36 13.39 -51.67 -7.66
CA ILE A 36 14.24 -52.71 -8.23
C ILE A 36 13.36 -53.73 -8.98
N THR A 37 13.75 -54.06 -10.22
CA THR A 37 13.09 -55.07 -11.05
C THR A 37 14.02 -56.22 -11.42
N PHE A 38 13.50 -57.43 -11.42
CA PHE A 38 14.18 -58.68 -11.73
C PHE A 38 13.42 -59.51 -12.76
N VAL A 39 14.15 -60.31 -13.51
CA VAL A 39 13.61 -61.34 -14.42
C VAL A 39 13.23 -62.60 -13.63
N ASN A 40 12.59 -63.58 -14.28
CA ASN A 40 12.14 -64.82 -13.62
C ASN A 40 13.28 -65.63 -12.97
N ASP A 41 14.52 -65.51 -13.44
CA ASP A 41 15.66 -66.28 -12.95
C ASP A 41 16.16 -65.75 -11.58
N ALA A 42 16.87 -66.60 -10.83
CA ALA A 42 17.54 -66.17 -9.60
C ALA A 42 18.67 -65.18 -9.92
N ALA A 43 18.72 -64.06 -9.19
CA ALA A 43 19.60 -62.93 -9.51
C ALA A 43 19.91 -62.08 -8.27
N SER A 44 20.81 -61.11 -8.41
CA SER A 44 20.99 -60.03 -7.41
C SER A 44 21.22 -58.66 -8.04
N LYS A 45 20.82 -57.62 -7.32
CA LYS A 45 21.05 -56.20 -7.66
C LYS A 45 21.49 -55.44 -6.40
N THR A 46 22.16 -54.32 -6.60
CA THR A 46 22.67 -53.46 -5.51
C THR A 46 21.92 -52.14 -5.49
N VAL A 47 21.54 -51.70 -4.30
CA VAL A 47 21.00 -50.35 -4.01
C VAL A 47 22.03 -49.61 -3.18
N SER A 48 22.35 -48.36 -3.53
CA SER A 48 23.17 -47.50 -2.68
C SER A 48 22.33 -46.91 -1.55
N VAL A 49 22.88 -46.85 -0.33
CA VAL A 49 22.22 -46.32 0.87
C VAL A 49 23.13 -45.28 1.52
N THR A 50 22.69 -44.02 1.52
CA THR A 50 23.40 -42.91 2.19
C THR A 50 22.63 -42.54 3.45
N ALA A 51 23.24 -42.72 4.62
CA ALA A 51 22.60 -42.44 5.91
C ALA A 51 23.50 -41.64 6.87
N SER A 52 22.91 -40.70 7.63
CA SER A 52 23.63 -39.95 8.68
C SER A 52 23.93 -40.78 9.93
N PHE A 53 23.20 -41.89 10.11
CA PHE A 53 23.32 -42.82 11.23
C PHE A 53 23.44 -44.26 10.71
N ASN A 54 23.70 -45.21 11.60
CA ASN A 54 23.57 -46.63 11.26
C ASN A 54 22.15 -46.91 10.73
N TRP A 55 22.04 -47.84 9.79
CA TRP A 55 20.78 -48.21 9.16
C TRP A 55 20.58 -49.72 9.19
N ASP A 56 19.32 -50.15 9.13
CA ASP A 56 18.92 -51.56 9.08
C ASP A 56 17.88 -51.77 7.96
N ALA A 57 17.65 -53.03 7.55
CA ALA A 57 16.79 -53.40 6.42
C ALA A 57 15.78 -54.49 6.79
N GLY A 58 14.52 -54.10 7.01
CA GLY A 58 13.41 -55.01 7.24
C GLY A 58 12.77 -55.49 5.94
N MET A 59 12.73 -56.80 5.70
CA MET A 59 11.98 -57.40 4.59
C MET A 59 10.48 -57.50 4.96
N ASP A 60 9.59 -57.15 4.03
CA ASP A 60 8.16 -57.39 4.18
C ASP A 60 7.83 -58.90 4.19
N ALA A 61 6.78 -59.30 4.90
CA ALA A 61 6.39 -60.70 5.04
C ALA A 61 6.13 -61.41 3.69
N SER A 62 5.70 -60.68 2.66
CA SER A 62 5.53 -61.18 1.28
C SER A 62 6.84 -61.64 0.61
N GLY A 63 7.99 -61.17 1.09
CA GLY A 63 9.30 -61.38 0.46
C GLY A 63 10.13 -62.51 1.06
N ILE A 64 9.86 -62.91 2.32
CA ILE A 64 10.78 -63.71 3.16
C ILE A 64 11.24 -65.02 2.51
N ASP A 65 10.37 -65.70 1.76
CA ASP A 65 10.66 -67.01 1.15
C ASP A 65 11.48 -66.93 -0.16
N TRP A 66 11.62 -65.74 -0.77
CA TRP A 66 12.18 -65.61 -2.12
C TRP A 66 13.08 -64.39 -2.36
N CYS A 67 13.04 -63.39 -1.47
CA CYS A 67 13.83 -62.18 -1.53
C CYS A 67 14.67 -62.06 -0.24
N MET A 68 15.94 -61.70 -0.37
CA MET A 68 16.87 -61.53 0.75
C MET A 68 17.67 -60.24 0.58
N ALA A 69 17.61 -59.37 1.57
CA ALA A 69 18.31 -58.09 1.59
C ALA A 69 19.52 -58.17 2.53
N VAL A 70 20.71 -57.84 2.03
CA VAL A 70 21.98 -57.95 2.78
C VAL A 70 22.67 -56.59 2.83
N PRO A 71 22.71 -55.92 4.00
CA PRO A 71 23.48 -54.69 4.20
C PRO A 71 24.99 -54.90 4.01
N GLN A 72 25.64 -54.00 3.26
CA GLN A 72 27.08 -53.99 3.03
C GLN A 72 27.61 -52.55 2.89
N ASN A 73 28.02 -51.97 4.02
CA ASN A 73 28.47 -50.57 4.15
C ASN A 73 27.40 -49.59 3.63
N ASP A 74 27.72 -48.77 2.63
CA ASP A 74 26.83 -47.79 1.99
C ASP A 74 25.96 -48.41 0.87
N ASN A 75 25.77 -49.74 0.89
CA ASN A 75 24.99 -50.47 -0.11
C ASN A 75 24.12 -51.56 0.55
N LEU A 76 23.04 -51.92 -0.12
CA LEU A 76 22.20 -53.08 0.14
C LEU A 76 22.23 -53.99 -1.09
N ILE A 77 22.63 -55.26 -0.92
CA ILE A 77 22.53 -56.25 -1.98
C ILE A 77 21.22 -57.03 -1.80
N ILE A 78 20.36 -56.96 -2.80
CA ILE A 78 19.08 -57.67 -2.86
C ILE A 78 19.29 -58.91 -3.73
N PHE A 79 19.03 -60.09 -3.17
CA PHE A 79 19.03 -61.37 -3.86
C PHE A 79 17.59 -61.84 -4.03
N VAL A 80 17.28 -62.42 -5.19
CA VAL A 80 16.01 -63.11 -5.45
C VAL A 80 16.25 -64.55 -5.90
N THR A 81 15.41 -65.47 -5.45
CA THR A 81 15.36 -66.84 -5.98
C THR A 81 14.66 -66.84 -7.34
N GLU A 82 14.60 -67.99 -8.02
CA GLU A 82 13.81 -68.14 -9.24
C GLU A 82 12.31 -67.96 -8.93
N ASN A 83 11.56 -67.33 -9.85
CA ASN A 83 10.11 -67.28 -9.84
C ASN A 83 9.55 -68.30 -10.84
N PRO A 84 9.21 -69.53 -10.41
CA PRO A 84 8.54 -70.53 -11.26
C PRO A 84 7.06 -70.20 -11.50
N GLY A 85 6.54 -69.12 -10.91
CA GLY A 85 5.16 -68.68 -11.09
C GLY A 85 4.88 -68.17 -12.52
N LYS A 86 3.59 -68.05 -12.86
CA LYS A 86 3.16 -67.41 -14.10
C LYS A 86 3.21 -65.89 -13.99
N GLU A 87 2.72 -65.38 -12.86
CA GLU A 87 2.57 -63.96 -12.57
C GLU A 87 3.86 -63.32 -12.04
N ILE A 88 3.89 -61.98 -12.12
CA ILE A 88 4.87 -61.15 -11.41
C ILE A 88 4.65 -61.31 -9.90
N ARG A 89 5.72 -61.42 -9.12
CA ARG A 89 5.69 -61.32 -7.66
C ARG A 89 6.35 -60.03 -7.18
N GLU A 90 5.80 -59.44 -6.13
CA GLU A 90 6.28 -58.18 -5.54
C GLU A 90 6.50 -58.32 -4.04
N THR A 91 7.43 -57.51 -3.51
CA THR A 91 7.64 -57.31 -2.07
C THR A 91 8.28 -55.93 -1.85
N SER A 92 8.61 -55.60 -0.61
CA SER A 92 9.37 -54.38 -0.30
C SER A 92 10.32 -54.56 0.86
N ILE A 93 11.38 -53.76 0.87
CA ILE A 93 12.36 -53.67 1.94
C ILE A 93 12.25 -52.27 2.55
N THR A 94 12.05 -52.19 3.86
CA THR A 94 12.05 -50.92 4.60
C THR A 94 13.42 -50.70 5.21
N ILE A 95 14.11 -49.66 4.76
CA ILE A 95 15.37 -49.18 5.34
C ILE A 95 15.03 -48.18 6.45
N THR A 96 15.59 -48.35 7.64
CA THR A 96 15.39 -47.45 8.78
C THR A 96 16.73 -46.90 9.28
N SER A 97 16.78 -45.59 9.58
CA SER A 97 17.96 -44.95 10.16
C SER A 97 17.54 -43.82 11.10
N GLY A 98 17.68 -44.06 12.41
CA GLY A 98 17.07 -43.20 13.43
C GLY A 98 15.54 -43.22 13.31
N GLU A 99 14.92 -42.05 13.24
CA GLU A 99 13.48 -41.90 13.00
C GLU A 99 13.09 -41.90 11.51
N LEU A 100 14.07 -41.83 10.60
CA LEU A 100 13.81 -41.86 9.15
C LEU A 100 13.59 -43.28 8.65
N SER A 101 12.68 -43.43 7.69
CA SER A 101 12.50 -44.67 6.94
C SER A 101 12.30 -44.44 5.44
N LYS A 102 12.78 -45.38 4.63
CA LYS A 102 12.64 -45.39 3.16
C LYS A 102 12.25 -46.79 2.70
N ARG A 103 11.36 -46.88 1.71
CA ARG A 103 10.86 -48.16 1.18
C ARG A 103 11.43 -48.42 -0.20
N ILE A 104 12.07 -49.57 -0.38
CA ILE A 104 12.52 -50.08 -1.67
C ILE A 104 11.49 -51.11 -2.15
N ALA A 105 10.86 -50.90 -3.29
CA ALA A 105 9.98 -51.89 -3.90
C ALA A 105 10.78 -52.89 -4.76
N VAL A 106 10.46 -54.18 -4.66
CA VAL A 106 11.15 -55.26 -5.38
C VAL A 106 10.14 -56.07 -6.18
N TYR A 107 10.31 -56.08 -7.50
CA TYR A 107 9.44 -56.79 -8.45
C TYR A 107 10.24 -57.89 -9.17
N GLN A 108 9.64 -59.05 -9.37
CA GLN A 108 10.23 -60.13 -10.16
C GLN A 108 9.22 -60.74 -11.14
N LEU A 109 9.58 -60.78 -12.43
CA LEU A 109 8.75 -61.36 -13.48
C LEU A 109 8.44 -62.84 -13.21
N GLY A 110 7.30 -63.31 -13.72
CA GLY A 110 6.99 -64.73 -13.85
C GLY A 110 7.34 -65.28 -15.23
N THR A 111 6.70 -66.39 -15.58
CA THR A 111 6.90 -67.11 -16.85
C THR A 111 5.96 -66.67 -17.99
N GLN A 112 4.96 -65.82 -17.74
CA GLN A 112 4.13 -65.22 -18.80
C GLN A 112 4.71 -63.90 -19.33
N PRO A 113 4.42 -63.51 -20.60
CA PRO A 113 4.81 -62.22 -21.17
C PRO A 113 4.57 -61.05 -20.22
N ALA A 114 5.65 -60.39 -19.81
CA ALA A 114 5.61 -59.32 -18.82
C ALA A 114 6.73 -58.30 -19.08
N ILE A 115 6.39 -57.03 -18.92
CA ILE A 115 7.27 -55.86 -19.09
C ILE A 115 7.14 -54.99 -17.84
N LEU A 116 8.26 -54.60 -17.25
CA LEU A 116 8.35 -53.64 -16.15
C LEU A 116 9.30 -52.50 -16.53
N VAL A 117 8.96 -51.29 -16.10
CA VAL A 117 9.73 -50.05 -16.32
C VAL A 117 10.02 -49.39 -14.97
N SER A 118 11.24 -48.90 -14.78
CA SER A 118 11.67 -48.21 -13.56
C SER A 118 12.68 -47.08 -13.88
N PRO A 119 12.43 -45.82 -13.46
CA PRO A 119 11.18 -45.31 -12.87
C PRO A 119 10.03 -45.31 -13.89
N LYS A 120 8.78 -45.18 -13.43
CA LYS A 120 7.59 -45.13 -14.30
C LYS A 120 7.20 -43.73 -14.76
N GLU A 121 7.82 -42.69 -14.19
CA GLU A 121 7.59 -41.31 -14.60
C GLU A 121 8.82 -40.40 -14.44
N PHE A 122 8.81 -39.26 -15.13
CA PHE A 122 9.81 -38.19 -15.06
C PHE A 122 9.14 -36.81 -15.12
N SER A 123 9.53 -35.88 -14.22
CA SER A 123 9.16 -34.46 -14.29
C SER A 123 10.36 -33.55 -14.57
N LEU A 124 10.30 -32.79 -15.67
CA LEU A 124 11.40 -31.97 -16.19
C LEU A 124 11.05 -30.48 -16.25
N LEU A 125 12.11 -29.66 -16.19
CA LEU A 125 12.04 -28.21 -16.45
C LEU A 125 11.80 -27.90 -17.93
N ALA A 126 11.44 -26.65 -18.22
CA ALA A 126 11.32 -26.10 -19.57
C ALA A 126 12.49 -26.49 -20.48
N LYS A 127 13.74 -26.34 -20.02
CA LYS A 127 14.96 -26.70 -20.78
C LYS A 127 15.08 -28.16 -21.21
N GLY A 128 14.29 -29.07 -20.65
CA GLY A 128 14.40 -30.50 -20.88
C GLY A 128 15.61 -31.11 -20.18
N GLY A 129 16.20 -32.15 -20.78
CA GLY A 129 17.31 -32.90 -20.20
C GLY A 129 17.36 -34.35 -20.68
N GLU A 130 18.26 -35.15 -20.11
CA GLU A 130 18.30 -36.60 -20.36
C GLU A 130 17.43 -37.35 -19.33
N ILE A 131 16.75 -38.40 -19.77
CA ILE A 131 16.03 -39.36 -18.93
C ILE A 131 16.61 -40.77 -19.16
N GLU A 132 16.78 -41.52 -18.07
CA GLU A 132 17.31 -42.88 -18.08
C GLU A 132 16.44 -43.82 -17.25
N PHE A 133 15.97 -44.90 -17.87
CA PHE A 133 15.10 -45.90 -17.24
C PHE A 133 15.51 -47.34 -17.59
N GLU A 134 15.31 -48.27 -16.66
CA GLU A 134 15.44 -49.70 -16.92
C GLU A 134 14.11 -50.27 -17.45
N VAL A 135 14.19 -51.07 -18.52
CA VAL A 135 13.12 -51.97 -18.97
C VAL A 135 13.54 -53.40 -18.66
N THR A 136 12.75 -54.11 -17.85
CA THR A 136 12.91 -55.54 -17.53
C THR A 136 11.79 -56.32 -18.17
N ALA A 137 12.12 -57.24 -19.09
CA ALA A 137 11.14 -57.98 -19.89
C ALA A 137 11.58 -59.43 -20.13
N ASN A 138 10.62 -60.34 -20.24
CA ASN A 138 10.85 -61.72 -20.69
C ASN A 138 10.42 -61.96 -22.17
N VAL A 139 10.11 -60.87 -22.88
CA VAL A 139 9.73 -60.81 -24.31
C VAL A 139 10.57 -59.76 -25.05
N GLU A 140 10.61 -59.83 -26.38
CA GLU A 140 11.13 -58.73 -27.19
C GLU A 140 10.12 -57.58 -27.24
N PHE A 141 10.61 -56.35 -27.06
CA PHE A 141 9.74 -55.16 -26.99
C PHE A 141 10.21 -54.06 -27.94
N SER A 142 9.31 -53.13 -28.22
CA SER A 142 9.58 -51.87 -28.91
C SER A 142 9.00 -50.68 -28.12
N ILE A 143 9.63 -49.52 -28.22
CA ILE A 143 9.17 -48.29 -27.57
C ILE A 143 8.47 -47.44 -28.63
N THR A 144 7.20 -47.13 -28.37
CA THR A 144 6.29 -46.45 -29.29
C THR A 144 5.64 -45.23 -28.62
N ASN A 145 4.85 -44.47 -29.39
CA ASN A 145 4.23 -43.21 -28.95
C ASN A 145 5.23 -42.12 -28.50
N LEU A 146 6.43 -42.12 -29.10
CA LEU A 146 7.45 -41.08 -28.91
C LEU A 146 7.03 -39.79 -29.64
N PRO A 147 6.80 -38.66 -28.94
CA PRO A 147 6.55 -37.38 -29.57
C PRO A 147 7.86 -36.77 -30.11
N GLU A 148 7.77 -35.80 -31.04
CA GLU A 148 8.95 -35.19 -31.68
C GLU A 148 9.96 -34.55 -30.71
N TRP A 149 9.54 -34.22 -29.50
CA TRP A 149 10.36 -33.60 -28.46
C TRP A 149 11.10 -34.58 -27.55
N ILE A 150 10.84 -35.90 -27.64
CA ILE A 150 11.60 -36.96 -26.95
C ILE A 150 12.33 -37.82 -27.98
N LYS A 151 13.66 -37.89 -27.90
CA LYS A 151 14.50 -38.60 -28.90
C LYS A 151 15.45 -39.58 -28.21
N PRO A 152 15.70 -40.77 -28.77
CA PRO A 152 16.70 -41.69 -28.20
C PRO A 152 18.09 -41.06 -28.26
N SER A 153 18.85 -41.18 -27.16
CA SER A 153 20.24 -40.71 -27.10
C SER A 153 21.16 -41.58 -27.99
N PRO A 154 22.32 -41.07 -28.46
CA PRO A 154 23.22 -41.84 -29.33
C PRO A 154 23.68 -43.16 -28.68
N ALA A 155 23.32 -44.28 -29.29
CA ALA A 155 23.30 -45.58 -28.62
C ALA A 155 24.67 -46.09 -28.11
N THR A 156 24.75 -46.35 -26.80
CA THR A 156 25.52 -47.47 -26.26
C THR A 156 24.81 -48.78 -26.60
N ARG A 157 25.51 -49.70 -27.26
CA ARG A 157 24.93 -50.95 -27.79
C ARG A 157 24.42 -51.86 -26.67
N THR A 158 23.12 -52.11 -26.61
CA THR A 158 22.54 -53.23 -25.85
C THR A 158 22.42 -54.46 -26.75
N SER A 159 23.13 -55.53 -26.39
CA SER A 159 22.93 -56.86 -26.97
C SER A 159 22.39 -57.81 -25.90
N ASN A 160 21.21 -58.38 -26.15
CA ASN A 160 20.74 -59.64 -25.56
C ASN A 160 20.79 -59.73 -24.02
N MET A 161 20.33 -58.71 -23.30
CA MET A 161 20.04 -58.80 -21.86
C MET A 161 18.53 -58.68 -21.61
N LYS A 162 17.98 -59.55 -20.75
CA LYS A 162 16.57 -59.55 -20.33
C LYS A 162 16.17 -58.31 -19.51
N THR A 163 17.14 -57.49 -19.10
CA THR A 163 16.96 -56.12 -18.61
C THR A 163 17.84 -55.19 -19.44
N SER A 164 17.32 -54.03 -19.84
CA SER A 164 18.04 -53.04 -20.64
C SER A 164 17.85 -51.62 -20.09
N ALA A 165 18.93 -50.86 -20.01
CA ALA A 165 18.87 -49.42 -19.76
C ALA A 165 18.51 -48.69 -21.06
N GLN A 166 17.66 -47.67 -20.96
CA GLN A 166 17.15 -46.85 -22.05
C GLN A 166 17.44 -45.39 -21.75
N GLN A 167 18.09 -44.67 -22.69
CA GLN A 167 18.42 -43.25 -22.54
C GLN A 167 17.77 -42.43 -23.65
N TYR A 168 17.07 -41.36 -23.25
CA TYR A 168 16.39 -40.44 -24.15
C TYR A 168 16.70 -38.98 -23.77
N THR A 169 16.80 -38.12 -24.78
CA THR A 169 16.87 -36.66 -24.63
C THR A 169 15.49 -36.04 -24.80
N VAL A 170 15.09 -35.23 -23.83
CA VAL A 170 13.90 -34.38 -23.85
C VAL A 170 14.32 -32.96 -24.24
N SER A 171 13.69 -32.43 -25.29
CA SER A 171 13.99 -31.11 -25.87
C SER A 171 13.40 -29.98 -25.02
N GLU A 172 13.81 -28.72 -25.27
CA GLU A 172 13.26 -27.53 -24.58
C GLU A 172 11.76 -27.31 -24.88
N ASN A 173 11.06 -26.62 -23.97
CA ASN A 173 9.63 -26.37 -23.98
C ASN A 173 9.31 -24.90 -23.67
N GLU A 174 9.23 -24.09 -24.71
CA GLU A 174 8.92 -22.64 -24.63
C GLU A 174 7.42 -22.35 -24.34
N GLU A 175 6.57 -23.38 -24.29
CA GLU A 175 5.12 -23.25 -24.04
C GLU A 175 4.77 -23.34 -22.54
N THR A 176 3.65 -23.99 -22.15
CA THR A 176 3.09 -23.94 -20.78
C THR A 176 3.35 -25.20 -19.94
N GLN A 177 2.92 -26.36 -20.42
CA GLN A 177 3.23 -27.69 -19.90
C GLN A 177 2.92 -28.74 -20.96
N ARG A 178 3.68 -29.83 -21.02
CA ARG A 178 3.41 -30.95 -21.93
C ARG A 178 3.64 -32.30 -21.26
N LYS A 179 2.83 -33.29 -21.65
CA LYS A 179 2.88 -34.67 -21.18
C LYS A 179 2.98 -35.62 -22.37
N ALA A 180 3.78 -36.67 -22.22
CA ALA A 180 3.80 -37.84 -23.09
C ALA A 180 3.64 -39.11 -22.25
N VAL A 181 3.10 -40.15 -22.88
CA VAL A 181 3.07 -41.52 -22.33
C VAL A 181 3.71 -42.42 -23.38
N LEU A 182 4.95 -42.83 -23.12
CA LEU A 182 5.69 -43.74 -23.98
C LEU A 182 5.19 -45.16 -23.71
N ILE A 183 4.94 -45.92 -24.76
CA ILE A 183 4.39 -47.28 -24.64
C ILE A 183 5.50 -48.28 -24.99
N ILE A 184 5.94 -49.05 -24.00
CA ILE A 184 6.89 -50.15 -24.14
C ILE A 184 6.05 -51.40 -24.38
N LYS A 185 5.92 -51.84 -25.64
CA LYS A 185 5.02 -52.94 -26.04
C LYS A 185 5.79 -54.17 -26.53
N ASP A 186 5.31 -55.36 -26.19
CA ASP A 186 5.72 -56.64 -26.77
C ASP A 186 5.48 -56.65 -28.29
N ASN A 187 6.44 -57.17 -29.05
CA ASN A 187 6.32 -57.26 -30.50
C ASN A 187 5.28 -58.31 -30.95
N ASP A 188 5.03 -59.34 -30.13
CA ASP A 188 4.21 -60.52 -30.48
C ASP A 188 2.89 -60.63 -29.68
N SER A 189 2.65 -59.77 -28.68
CA SER A 189 1.42 -59.78 -27.86
C SER A 189 0.91 -58.39 -27.47
N ASP A 190 -0.21 -58.33 -26.75
CA ASP A 190 -0.75 -57.09 -26.18
C ASP A 190 -0.15 -56.70 -24.81
N CYS A 191 0.90 -57.40 -24.36
CA CYS A 191 1.62 -57.01 -23.16
C CYS A 191 2.35 -55.67 -23.36
N GLN A 192 2.11 -54.70 -22.47
CA GLN A 192 2.75 -53.38 -22.53
C GLN A 192 2.96 -52.79 -21.13
N ALA A 193 3.92 -51.87 -21.05
CA ALA A 193 4.13 -50.98 -19.91
C ALA A 193 4.17 -49.52 -20.38
N GLU A 194 3.83 -48.60 -19.49
CA GLU A 194 3.79 -47.16 -19.77
C GLU A 194 4.87 -46.41 -18.98
N LEU A 195 5.49 -45.43 -19.63
CA LEU A 195 6.36 -44.43 -18.99
C LEU A 195 5.78 -43.03 -19.24
N THR A 196 5.47 -42.29 -18.17
CA THR A 196 4.99 -40.91 -18.29
C THR A 196 6.16 -39.92 -18.27
N VAL A 197 6.24 -39.04 -19.25
CA VAL A 197 7.18 -37.90 -19.23
C VAL A 197 6.39 -36.61 -19.18
N TYR A 198 6.57 -35.86 -18.10
CA TYR A 198 5.98 -34.56 -17.85
C TYR A 198 7.05 -33.47 -17.93
N GLN A 199 6.73 -32.36 -18.59
CA GLN A 199 7.66 -31.25 -18.77
C GLN A 199 6.96 -29.92 -18.59
N LEU A 200 7.51 -29.09 -17.70
CA LEU A 200 7.09 -27.71 -17.48
C LEU A 200 7.38 -26.82 -18.70
N GLY A 201 6.75 -25.66 -18.75
CA GLY A 201 7.07 -24.58 -19.67
C GLY A 201 7.96 -23.52 -19.03
N ASP A 202 8.48 -22.60 -19.84
CA ASP A 202 9.27 -21.45 -19.35
C ASP A 202 8.44 -20.45 -18.53
N LYS A 203 7.11 -20.56 -18.58
CA LYS A 203 6.17 -19.66 -17.90
C LYS A 203 5.24 -20.46 -16.99
N TYR A 204 5.32 -20.17 -15.70
CA TYR A 204 4.32 -20.62 -14.74
C TYR A 204 2.93 -20.12 -15.15
N VAL A 205 1.98 -21.05 -15.24
CA VAL A 205 0.56 -20.79 -15.38
C VAL A 205 -0.11 -21.36 -14.13
N THR A 206 -0.87 -20.53 -13.42
CA THR A 206 -1.67 -20.98 -12.29
C THR A 206 -2.75 -21.95 -12.77
N GLU A 207 -2.95 -23.07 -12.06
CA GLU A 207 -4.06 -23.99 -12.38
C GLU A 207 -5.41 -23.28 -12.16
N ILE A 208 -6.28 -23.36 -13.18
CA ILE A 208 -7.56 -22.61 -13.21
C ILE A 208 -8.57 -23.24 -12.24
N GLU A 209 -8.69 -24.56 -12.25
CA GLU A 209 -9.45 -25.28 -11.23
C GLU A 209 -8.57 -25.47 -10.00
N THR A 210 -8.73 -24.57 -9.02
CA THR A 210 -7.94 -24.62 -7.79
C THR A 210 -8.18 -25.91 -7.03
N GLY A 211 -9.41 -26.44 -7.05
CA GLY A 211 -9.85 -27.59 -6.26
C GLY A 211 -10.16 -27.26 -4.80
N ILE A 212 -9.96 -26.00 -4.40
CA ILE A 212 -10.18 -25.52 -3.03
C ILE A 212 -11.70 -25.39 -2.82
N LYS A 213 -12.22 -26.17 -1.88
CA LYS A 213 -13.64 -26.15 -1.49
C LYS A 213 -13.90 -24.99 -0.53
N ASP A 214 -15.11 -24.47 -0.59
CA ASP A 214 -15.56 -23.42 0.33
C ASP A 214 -15.67 -23.99 1.76
N ASP A 215 -15.43 -23.12 2.74
CA ASP A 215 -15.65 -23.44 4.15
C ASP A 215 -17.14 -23.59 4.47
N ILE A 216 -17.44 -24.44 5.45
CA ILE A 216 -18.79 -24.91 5.73
C ILE A 216 -19.47 -23.89 6.65
N LYS A 217 -20.37 -23.06 6.10
CA LYS A 217 -21.17 -22.10 6.89
C LYS A 217 -22.02 -22.86 7.92
N VAL A 218 -21.78 -22.58 9.19
CA VAL A 218 -22.48 -23.17 10.33
C VAL A 218 -23.81 -22.44 10.52
N LYS A 219 -24.91 -23.20 10.48
CA LYS A 219 -26.25 -22.63 10.52
C LYS A 219 -26.62 -22.15 11.93
N ILE A 220 -26.85 -20.85 12.06
CA ILE A 220 -27.50 -20.25 13.23
C ILE A 220 -28.97 -20.71 13.27
N LEU A 221 -29.44 -21.21 14.41
CA LEU A 221 -30.84 -21.58 14.63
C LEU A 221 -31.69 -20.37 15.03
N ARG A 222 -31.15 -19.54 15.91
CA ARG A 222 -31.80 -18.38 16.55
C ARG A 222 -30.74 -17.54 17.25
N ALA A 223 -31.07 -16.30 17.61
CA ALA A 223 -30.27 -15.50 18.51
C ALA A 223 -31.12 -14.86 19.62
N GLU A 224 -30.47 -14.37 20.67
CA GLU A 224 -31.05 -13.53 21.71
C GLU A 224 -30.20 -12.26 21.91
N THR A 225 -30.80 -11.19 22.44
CA THR A 225 -30.08 -9.94 22.76
C THR A 225 -30.63 -9.25 24.01
N SER A 226 -29.77 -8.53 24.72
CA SER A 226 -30.18 -7.70 25.86
C SER A 226 -30.85 -6.37 25.47
N SER A 227 -30.67 -5.89 24.24
CA SER A 227 -31.17 -4.59 23.78
C SER A 227 -31.39 -4.58 22.26
N TYR A 228 -32.53 -4.06 21.80
CA TYR A 228 -32.82 -3.89 20.37
C TYR A 228 -33.82 -2.76 20.12
N HIS A 229 -33.72 -2.13 18.95
CA HIS A 229 -34.69 -1.16 18.48
C HIS A 229 -35.93 -1.87 17.91
N LYS A 230 -37.09 -1.62 18.52
CA LYS A 230 -38.38 -2.19 18.10
C LYS A 230 -38.89 -1.57 16.80
N GLY A 231 -39.29 -2.40 15.85
CA GLY A 231 -39.86 -1.99 14.57
C GLY A 231 -38.82 -1.84 13.47
N GLY A 232 -37.68 -2.54 13.57
CA GLY A 232 -36.66 -2.54 12.53
C GLY A 232 -35.22 -2.82 12.94
N GLY A 233 -34.91 -3.08 14.22
CA GLY A 233 -33.57 -3.42 14.70
C GLY A 233 -33.48 -4.77 15.41
N GLU A 234 -34.42 -5.68 15.15
CA GLU A 234 -34.52 -7.01 15.75
C GLU A 234 -33.27 -7.89 15.48
N VAL A 235 -32.95 -8.83 16.38
CA VAL A 235 -31.69 -9.59 16.34
C VAL A 235 -31.62 -10.57 15.16
N GLU A 236 -32.76 -11.02 14.66
CA GLU A 236 -32.88 -11.87 13.48
C GLU A 236 -32.25 -11.23 12.22
N LYS A 237 -32.17 -9.89 12.19
CA LYS A 237 -31.53 -9.13 11.11
C LYS A 237 -30.01 -9.20 11.09
N SER A 238 -29.37 -9.85 12.06
CA SER A 238 -27.92 -10.11 12.01
C SER A 238 -27.58 -11.53 11.54
N PHE A 239 -28.54 -12.29 11.02
CA PHE A 239 -28.30 -13.60 10.40
C PHE A 239 -29.40 -13.97 9.39
N ASP A 240 -30.01 -12.96 8.75
CA ASP A 240 -31.05 -13.15 7.73
C ASP A 240 -30.49 -13.37 6.32
N GLY A 241 -29.17 -13.27 6.14
CA GLY A 241 -28.48 -13.41 4.85
C GLY A 241 -28.58 -12.17 3.97
N ASN A 242 -29.05 -11.04 4.50
CA ASN A 242 -29.18 -9.78 3.78
C ASN A 242 -28.37 -8.67 4.46
N TYR A 243 -27.14 -8.49 3.98
CA TYR A 243 -26.20 -7.44 4.40
C TYR A 243 -26.71 -5.99 4.29
N SER A 244 -27.92 -5.75 3.75
CA SER A 244 -28.59 -4.44 3.73
C SER A 244 -29.57 -4.23 4.90
N THR A 245 -29.97 -5.28 5.61
CA THR A 245 -30.67 -5.19 6.90
C THR A 245 -29.65 -5.07 8.04
N ILE A 246 -30.08 -4.55 9.20
CA ILE A 246 -29.24 -4.45 10.40
C ILE A 246 -30.03 -4.79 11.65
N TYR A 247 -29.44 -5.57 12.54
CA TYR A 247 -29.69 -5.48 13.97
C TYR A 247 -29.19 -4.12 14.47
N HIS A 248 -29.92 -3.49 15.39
CA HIS A 248 -29.49 -2.28 16.07
C HIS A 248 -30.04 -2.25 17.49
N SER A 249 -29.19 -1.96 18.47
CA SER A 249 -29.58 -1.78 19.87
C SER A 249 -30.55 -0.60 20.06
N ASP A 250 -31.20 -0.51 21.22
CA ASP A 250 -32.19 0.56 21.46
C ASP A 250 -31.54 1.95 21.33
N TRP A 251 -32.26 2.91 20.72
CA TRP A 251 -31.81 4.30 20.54
C TRP A 251 -31.68 5.07 21.87
N ALA A 252 -32.33 4.59 22.94
CA ALA A 252 -32.27 5.20 24.27
C ALA A 252 -30.94 4.91 25.01
N ASN A 253 -29.82 5.39 24.46
CA ASN A 253 -28.46 5.03 24.92
C ASN A 253 -27.89 5.86 26.10
N SER A 254 -28.71 6.62 26.81
CA SER A 254 -28.27 7.51 27.90
C SER A 254 -28.35 6.91 29.31
N GLY A 255 -28.71 5.63 29.45
CA GLY A 255 -28.86 4.95 30.75
C GLY A 255 -27.54 4.46 31.33
N GLU A 256 -27.38 4.52 32.66
CA GLU A 256 -26.17 4.11 33.40
C GLU A 256 -25.76 2.64 33.20
N HIS A 257 -26.68 1.80 32.71
CA HIS A 257 -26.47 0.37 32.43
C HIS A 257 -26.84 0.01 30.98
N TYR A 258 -26.64 0.93 30.04
CA TYR A 258 -26.93 0.68 28.61
C TYR A 258 -25.97 -0.35 28.00
N PHE A 259 -24.67 -0.23 28.31
CA PHE A 259 -23.67 -1.25 28.04
C PHE A 259 -23.38 -2.06 29.33
N PRO A 260 -22.96 -3.34 29.23
CA PRO A 260 -22.72 -4.07 27.98
C PRO A 260 -24.00 -4.57 27.30
N ILE A 261 -23.95 -4.67 25.97
CA ILE A 261 -25.00 -5.27 25.15
C ILE A 261 -24.59 -6.70 24.81
N THR A 262 -25.50 -7.67 24.94
CA THR A 262 -25.23 -9.06 24.58
C THR A 262 -25.89 -9.47 23.28
N LEU A 263 -25.21 -10.32 22.51
CA LEU A 263 -25.73 -11.05 21.36
C LEU A 263 -25.36 -12.52 21.51
N ASP A 264 -26.36 -13.38 21.69
CA ASP A 264 -26.19 -14.82 21.92
C ASP A 264 -26.69 -15.58 20.70
N TYR A 265 -25.79 -16.18 19.92
CA TYR A 265 -26.14 -16.99 18.75
C TYR A 265 -26.17 -18.47 19.12
N TYR A 266 -27.26 -19.16 18.81
CA TYR A 266 -27.47 -20.57 19.14
C TYR A 266 -27.42 -21.45 17.89
N PHE A 267 -26.85 -22.64 18.00
CA PHE A 267 -26.61 -23.57 16.91
C PHE A 267 -27.29 -24.92 17.14
N ASP A 268 -27.53 -25.70 16.08
CA ASP A 268 -28.06 -27.06 16.21
C ASP A 268 -26.95 -28.06 16.54
N ASN A 269 -26.33 -27.89 17.72
CA ASN A 269 -25.19 -28.70 18.17
C ASN A 269 -24.06 -28.72 17.12
N ALA A 270 -23.49 -27.56 16.79
CA ALA A 270 -22.40 -27.49 15.82
C ALA A 270 -21.19 -28.27 16.32
N ASP A 271 -20.83 -29.36 15.63
CA ASP A 271 -19.71 -30.23 16.04
C ASP A 271 -18.39 -29.46 16.15
N GLU A 272 -18.23 -28.42 15.33
CA GLU A 272 -17.01 -27.61 15.23
C GLU A 272 -17.31 -26.21 14.65
N ILE A 273 -16.65 -25.17 15.19
CA ILE A 273 -16.60 -23.82 14.62
C ILE A 273 -15.14 -23.31 14.73
N ASP A 274 -14.54 -22.94 13.60
CA ASP A 274 -13.16 -22.46 13.50
C ASP A 274 -13.06 -20.92 13.57
N TYR A 275 -14.06 -20.22 13.02
CA TYR A 275 -14.06 -18.77 12.97
C TYR A 275 -15.47 -18.18 12.82
N PHE A 276 -15.55 -16.86 12.96
CA PHE A 276 -16.72 -16.07 12.58
C PHE A 276 -16.34 -14.83 11.78
N ILE A 277 -17.32 -14.27 11.06
CA ILE A 277 -17.20 -12.99 10.37
C ILE A 277 -18.30 -12.04 10.88
N TYR A 278 -17.89 -10.89 11.40
CA TYR A 278 -18.76 -9.78 11.74
C TYR A 278 -18.85 -8.82 10.55
N TYR A 279 -20.06 -8.65 10.00
CA TYR A 279 -20.35 -7.62 9.01
C TYR A 279 -21.01 -6.41 9.70
N PRO A 280 -20.32 -5.26 9.77
CA PRO A 280 -20.93 -4.02 10.25
C PRO A 280 -22.01 -3.51 9.27
N ARG A 281 -22.77 -2.51 9.70
CA ARG A 281 -23.72 -1.78 8.84
C ARG A 281 -23.06 -1.33 7.53
N PRO A 282 -23.75 -1.42 6.38
CA PRO A 282 -23.15 -1.16 5.06
C PRO A 282 -23.07 0.32 4.67
N ASP A 283 -23.71 1.22 5.43
CA ASP A 283 -23.73 2.65 5.13
C ASP A 283 -22.53 3.39 5.75
N ALA A 284 -22.36 4.67 5.38
CA ALA A 284 -21.26 5.50 5.87
C ALA A 284 -21.44 5.99 7.33
N ASN A 285 -22.51 5.59 8.03
CA ASN A 285 -22.76 5.99 9.41
C ASN A 285 -21.97 5.10 10.37
N LYS A 286 -21.46 5.69 11.46
CA LYS A 286 -20.65 5.00 12.46
C LYS A 286 -21.47 4.48 13.66
N ASN A 287 -22.76 4.80 13.73
CA ASN A 287 -23.62 4.36 14.82
C ASN A 287 -23.71 2.82 14.86
N GLY A 288 -23.26 2.23 15.97
CA GLY A 288 -23.35 0.80 16.22
C GLY A 288 -22.15 -0.04 15.79
N LEU A 289 -21.10 0.55 15.23
CA LEU A 289 -19.89 -0.22 14.90
C LEU A 289 -19.23 -0.69 16.21
N PHE A 290 -19.01 -2.01 16.34
CA PHE A 290 -18.46 -2.59 17.57
C PHE A 290 -17.05 -2.07 17.87
N LYS A 291 -16.69 -2.03 19.16
CA LYS A 291 -15.33 -1.79 19.64
C LYS A 291 -14.93 -2.94 20.57
N GLU A 292 -14.61 -2.67 21.83
CA GLU A 292 -14.22 -3.66 22.81
C GLU A 292 -15.38 -4.63 23.07
N THR A 293 -15.16 -5.91 22.78
CA THR A 293 -16.17 -6.97 22.81
C THR A 293 -15.54 -8.22 23.42
N GLU A 294 -16.19 -8.81 24.42
CA GLU A 294 -15.80 -10.12 24.96
C GLU A 294 -16.59 -11.23 24.30
N ILE A 295 -15.90 -12.32 23.95
CA ILE A 295 -16.47 -13.44 23.22
C ILE A 295 -16.42 -14.67 24.12
N GLN A 296 -17.56 -15.35 24.26
CA GLN A 296 -17.75 -16.50 25.13
C GLN A 296 -18.43 -17.64 24.36
N VAL A 297 -18.15 -18.90 24.74
CA VAL A 297 -18.76 -20.11 24.18
C VAL A 297 -19.55 -20.85 25.25
N GLN A 298 -20.62 -21.54 24.85
CA GLN A 298 -21.29 -22.56 25.65
C GLN A 298 -21.18 -23.88 24.90
N HIS A 299 -20.52 -24.88 25.48
CA HIS A 299 -20.46 -26.22 24.88
C HIS A 299 -21.73 -27.03 25.18
N LYS A 300 -21.92 -28.10 24.40
CA LYS A 300 -23.05 -29.01 24.49
C LYS A 300 -23.14 -29.66 25.88
N GLY A 301 -24.32 -29.56 26.48
CA GLY A 301 -24.57 -30.08 27.84
C GLY A 301 -24.09 -29.16 28.97
N GLU A 302 -23.37 -28.08 28.69
CA GLU A 302 -23.00 -27.08 29.68
C GLU A 302 -24.11 -26.04 29.88
N SER A 303 -24.29 -25.58 31.12
CA SER A 303 -25.28 -24.54 31.46
C SER A 303 -24.71 -23.12 31.55
N SER A 304 -23.38 -22.99 31.48
CA SER A 304 -22.65 -21.73 31.62
C SER A 304 -21.84 -21.41 30.38
N PHE A 305 -21.66 -20.12 30.10
CA PHE A 305 -20.70 -19.66 29.10
C PHE A 305 -19.29 -19.57 29.71
N THR A 306 -18.27 -19.94 28.92
CA THR A 306 -16.85 -19.80 29.22
C THR A 306 -16.23 -18.76 28.29
N LYS A 307 -15.26 -17.98 28.78
CA LYS A 307 -14.62 -16.91 28.00
C LYS A 307 -13.62 -17.49 27.00
N ILE A 308 -13.71 -17.06 25.75
CA ILE A 308 -12.74 -17.36 24.68
C ILE A 308 -11.67 -16.28 24.63
N THR A 309 -12.07 -15.02 24.36
CA THR A 309 -11.14 -13.90 24.15
C THR A 309 -11.83 -12.53 24.31
N ASP A 310 -11.05 -11.45 24.32
CA ASP A 310 -11.52 -10.09 24.06
C ASP A 310 -11.05 -9.66 22.66
N LYS A 311 -11.89 -8.99 21.88
CA LYS A 311 -11.53 -8.36 20.62
C LYS A 311 -11.97 -6.90 20.62
N ASP A 312 -11.10 -6.00 20.16
CA ASP A 312 -11.50 -4.63 19.82
C ASP A 312 -11.67 -4.53 18.29
N PHE A 313 -12.90 -4.23 17.86
CA PHE A 313 -13.25 -4.00 16.45
C PHE A 313 -13.03 -2.54 16.00
N LEU A 314 -12.53 -1.68 16.89
CA LEU A 314 -12.09 -0.29 16.65
C LEU A 314 -13.15 0.67 16.09
N GLY A 315 -14.43 0.26 16.04
CA GLY A 315 -15.48 0.99 15.32
C GLY A 315 -15.26 0.99 13.81
N SER A 316 -14.68 -0.08 13.26
CA SER A 316 -14.46 -0.27 11.83
C SER A 316 -15.79 -0.49 11.07
N ASN A 317 -15.90 0.08 9.87
CA ASN A 317 -17.00 -0.16 8.94
C ASN A 317 -16.67 -1.24 7.88
N SER A 318 -15.54 -1.94 8.03
CA SER A 318 -15.16 -3.07 7.17
C SER A 318 -15.44 -4.41 7.89
N PRO A 319 -15.84 -5.47 7.16
CA PRO A 319 -16.07 -6.78 7.75
C PRO A 319 -14.82 -7.31 8.48
N SER A 320 -15.04 -8.01 9.59
CA SER A 320 -13.98 -8.51 10.46
C SER A 320 -14.06 -10.03 10.59
N HIS A 321 -13.07 -10.74 10.06
CA HIS A 321 -12.86 -12.16 10.29
C HIS A 321 -12.11 -12.36 11.61
N VAL A 322 -12.58 -13.29 12.44
CA VAL A 322 -11.93 -13.65 13.71
C VAL A 322 -11.87 -15.17 13.80
N ALA A 323 -10.66 -15.71 13.63
CA ALA A 323 -10.39 -17.11 13.88
C ALA A 323 -10.26 -17.37 15.39
N PHE A 324 -10.62 -18.58 15.82
CA PHE A 324 -10.30 -19.07 17.15
C PHE A 324 -8.94 -19.77 17.11
N ASN A 325 -8.11 -19.56 18.15
CA ASN A 325 -6.78 -20.15 18.24
C ASN A 325 -6.81 -21.69 18.20
N GLU A 326 -7.90 -22.27 18.70
CA GLU A 326 -8.22 -23.70 18.60
C GLU A 326 -9.69 -23.82 18.14
N PRO A 327 -10.04 -24.78 17.27
CA PRO A 327 -11.42 -24.94 16.81
C PRO A 327 -12.37 -25.29 17.96
N LEU A 328 -13.44 -24.53 18.12
CA LEU A 328 -14.43 -24.74 19.17
C LEU A 328 -15.24 -26.01 18.86
N LYS A 329 -15.15 -27.03 19.72
CA LYS A 329 -15.87 -28.31 19.54
C LYS A 329 -17.23 -28.30 20.25
N GLU A 330 -18.18 -29.07 19.73
CA GLU A 330 -19.51 -29.30 20.31
C GLU A 330 -20.21 -28.02 20.80
N VAL A 331 -20.32 -27.01 19.94
CA VAL A 331 -20.83 -25.68 20.29
C VAL A 331 -22.37 -25.66 20.34
N ASN A 332 -22.92 -25.23 21.47
CA ASN A 332 -24.34 -24.95 21.64
C ASN A 332 -24.67 -23.48 21.36
N ALA A 333 -23.84 -22.56 21.86
CA ALA A 333 -24.00 -21.12 21.64
C ALA A 333 -22.68 -20.34 21.70
N ILE A 334 -22.64 -19.19 21.03
CA ILE A 334 -21.57 -18.18 21.16
C ILE A 334 -22.20 -16.86 21.58
N ARG A 335 -21.66 -16.24 22.63
CA ARG A 335 -22.09 -14.96 23.19
C ARG A 335 -21.05 -13.88 22.93
N PHE A 336 -21.51 -12.76 22.40
CA PHE A 336 -20.77 -11.51 22.31
C PHE A 336 -21.26 -10.57 23.40
N ILE A 337 -20.35 -10.03 24.19
CA ILE A 337 -20.60 -9.01 25.21
C ILE A 337 -19.91 -7.74 24.72
N ILE A 338 -20.64 -6.92 23.97
CA ILE A 338 -20.18 -5.65 23.44
C ILE A 338 -20.07 -4.68 24.62
N LYS A 339 -18.85 -4.25 24.95
CA LYS A 339 -18.54 -3.36 26.08
C LYS A 339 -18.63 -1.89 25.66
N SER A 340 -18.30 -1.57 24.41
CA SER A 340 -18.61 -0.27 23.81
C SER A 340 -18.76 -0.36 22.28
N GLY A 341 -19.30 0.70 21.68
CA GLY A 341 -19.41 0.85 20.23
C GLY A 341 -19.31 2.32 19.80
N ALA A 342 -19.40 2.57 18.50
CA ALA A 342 -19.42 3.92 17.95
C ALA A 342 -20.85 4.51 17.87
N GLY A 343 -20.94 5.83 17.86
CA GLY A 343 -22.19 6.60 17.86
C GLY A 343 -22.10 7.86 18.73
N ASP A 344 -23.21 8.58 18.85
CA ASP A 344 -23.40 9.64 19.84
C ASP A 344 -23.77 9.09 21.22
N GLY A 345 -23.86 9.95 22.24
CA GLY A 345 -24.15 9.53 23.61
C GLY A 345 -23.08 8.57 24.16
N GLN A 346 -23.49 7.35 24.55
CA GLN A 346 -22.57 6.28 24.96
C GLN A 346 -22.16 5.35 23.80
N GLY A 347 -22.68 5.56 22.58
CA GLY A 347 -22.56 4.65 21.44
C GLY A 347 -23.74 3.66 21.33
N PHE A 348 -23.67 2.76 20.36
CA PHE A 348 -24.67 1.70 20.11
C PHE A 348 -23.98 0.37 19.76
N ALA A 349 -24.75 -0.68 19.56
CA ALA A 349 -24.32 -1.92 18.91
C ALA A 349 -25.20 -2.20 17.68
N SER A 350 -24.59 -2.49 16.53
CA SER A 350 -25.27 -2.86 15.29
C SER A 350 -24.50 -3.93 14.52
N CYS A 351 -25.23 -4.79 13.81
CA CYS A 351 -24.67 -5.88 13.03
C CYS A 351 -25.54 -6.08 11.78
N ALA A 352 -24.93 -6.11 10.59
CA ALA A 352 -25.64 -6.39 9.34
C ALA A 352 -25.78 -7.91 9.10
N GLU A 353 -24.70 -8.67 9.35
CA GLU A 353 -24.71 -10.13 9.31
C GLU A 353 -23.59 -10.64 10.24
N MET A 354 -23.84 -11.75 10.91
CA MET A 354 -22.89 -12.51 11.71
C MET A 354 -22.87 -13.92 11.17
N GLU A 355 -21.71 -14.38 10.71
CA GLU A 355 -21.56 -15.69 10.10
C GLU A 355 -20.54 -16.52 10.87
N PHE A 356 -20.76 -17.83 10.97
CA PHE A 356 -19.86 -18.77 11.63
C PHE A 356 -19.49 -19.88 10.65
N TYR A 357 -18.27 -20.39 10.72
CA TYR A 357 -17.74 -21.32 9.74
C TYR A 357 -16.90 -22.41 10.38
N LYS A 358 -16.96 -23.59 9.76
CA LYS A 358 -16.01 -24.68 9.95
C LYS A 358 -15.13 -24.78 8.70
N ARG A 359 -13.80 -24.86 8.89
CA ARG A 359 -12.83 -25.08 7.81
C ARG A 359 -13.13 -26.40 7.09
N ASN A 360 -13.04 -26.41 5.76
CA ASN A 360 -13.34 -27.62 5.00
C ASN A 360 -12.20 -28.65 5.15
N PRO A 361 -12.44 -29.82 5.80
CA PRO A 361 -11.37 -30.79 6.10
C PRO A 361 -10.87 -31.54 4.86
N ASP A 362 -11.57 -31.43 3.73
CA ASP A 362 -11.15 -32.00 2.45
C ASP A 362 -10.12 -31.11 1.71
N ASN A 363 -9.88 -29.88 2.18
CA ASN A 363 -8.88 -28.99 1.59
C ASN A 363 -7.45 -29.47 1.92
N PHE A 364 -6.51 -29.18 1.01
CA PHE A 364 -5.10 -29.52 1.18
C PHE A 364 -4.48 -28.80 2.38
N ASP A 365 -3.69 -29.51 3.19
CA ASP A 365 -2.85 -28.94 4.24
C ASP A 365 -1.53 -28.39 3.66
N PRO A 366 -1.31 -27.06 3.67
CA PRO A 366 -0.05 -26.44 3.24
C PRO A 366 1.20 -27.01 3.91
N LEU A 367 1.14 -27.37 5.20
CA LEU A 367 2.30 -27.73 6.01
C LEU A 367 2.89 -29.12 5.66
N SER A 368 2.20 -29.86 4.80
CA SER A 368 2.66 -31.11 4.20
C SER A 368 3.81 -30.92 3.19
N LEU A 369 3.84 -29.81 2.45
CA LEU A 369 4.88 -29.50 1.45
C LEU A 369 5.62 -28.18 1.70
N PHE A 370 4.98 -27.20 2.34
CA PHE A 370 5.50 -25.84 2.49
C PHE A 370 5.97 -25.54 3.92
N THR A 371 6.78 -24.49 4.06
CA THR A 371 7.34 -24.06 5.37
C THR A 371 6.29 -23.47 6.31
N ASP A 372 5.30 -22.77 5.76
CA ASP A 372 4.28 -22.01 6.46
C ASP A 372 3.02 -21.85 5.59
N PHE A 373 1.95 -21.27 6.14
CA PHE A 373 0.65 -21.13 5.46
C PHE A 373 0.65 -20.20 4.24
N SER A 374 1.68 -19.38 4.03
CA SER A 374 1.80 -18.58 2.79
C SER A 374 2.16 -19.43 1.57
N CYS A 375 2.58 -20.68 1.77
CA CYS A 375 3.15 -21.53 0.72
C CYS A 375 4.29 -20.85 -0.08
N SER A 376 5.05 -19.95 0.55
CA SER A 376 6.09 -19.17 -0.15
C SER A 376 7.37 -19.96 -0.41
N GLU A 377 7.64 -21.00 0.37
CA GLU A 377 8.86 -21.82 0.29
C GLU A 377 8.54 -23.29 0.55
N ILE A 378 9.25 -24.18 -0.14
CA ILE A 378 9.13 -25.63 0.06
C ILE A 378 9.91 -26.03 1.32
N LYS A 379 9.30 -26.90 2.12
CA LYS A 379 9.86 -27.40 3.37
C LYS A 379 11.14 -28.19 3.11
N GLN A 380 12.18 -27.94 3.92
CA GLN A 380 13.45 -28.64 3.79
C GLN A 380 13.26 -30.16 3.92
N GLY A 381 13.82 -30.93 2.97
CA GLY A 381 13.75 -32.39 2.94
C GLY A 381 12.64 -32.95 2.04
N VAL A 382 11.67 -32.13 1.61
CA VAL A 382 10.65 -32.54 0.62
C VAL A 382 11.34 -32.95 -0.69
N THR A 383 10.95 -34.11 -1.22
CA THR A 383 11.48 -34.71 -2.43
C THR A 383 10.56 -34.48 -3.64
N MET A 384 11.10 -34.65 -4.85
CA MET A 384 10.29 -34.61 -6.08
C MET A 384 9.13 -35.62 -6.05
N ASN A 385 9.38 -36.83 -5.54
CA ASN A 385 8.38 -37.88 -5.42
C ASN A 385 7.21 -37.47 -4.49
N GLU A 386 7.48 -36.75 -3.39
CA GLU A 386 6.41 -36.24 -2.51
C GLU A 386 5.58 -35.14 -3.18
N ILE A 387 6.21 -34.27 -3.98
CA ILE A 387 5.49 -33.28 -4.82
C ILE A 387 4.67 -33.99 -5.90
N GLU A 388 5.22 -35.03 -6.54
CA GLU A 388 4.54 -35.80 -7.58
C GLU A 388 3.32 -36.58 -7.04
N ASN A 389 3.39 -37.09 -5.81
CA ASN A 389 2.27 -37.74 -5.13
C ASN A 389 1.24 -36.76 -4.51
N CYS A 390 1.45 -35.44 -4.61
CA CYS A 390 0.46 -34.46 -4.17
C CYS A 390 -0.81 -34.55 -5.04
N VAL A 391 -1.92 -34.98 -4.44
CA VAL A 391 -3.21 -35.20 -5.11
C VAL A 391 -3.94 -33.92 -5.52
N HIS A 392 -3.49 -32.75 -5.06
CA HIS A 392 -4.16 -31.47 -5.28
C HIS A 392 -3.41 -30.66 -6.37
N PRO A 393 -3.92 -30.60 -7.62
CA PRO A 393 -3.14 -30.14 -8.78
C PRO A 393 -2.56 -28.72 -8.62
N PHE A 394 -3.35 -27.81 -8.04
CA PHE A 394 -2.93 -26.43 -7.77
C PHE A 394 -1.67 -26.33 -6.87
N PHE A 395 -1.67 -27.00 -5.70
CA PHE A 395 -0.53 -27.01 -4.79
C PHE A 395 0.64 -27.83 -5.35
N LYS A 396 0.38 -28.93 -6.06
CA LYS A 396 1.41 -29.70 -6.79
C LYS A 396 2.15 -28.84 -7.81
N ASN A 397 1.42 -28.13 -8.68
CA ASN A 397 2.00 -27.27 -9.72
C ASN A 397 2.85 -26.14 -9.08
N MET A 398 2.28 -25.44 -8.09
CA MET A 398 3.00 -24.41 -7.33
C MET A 398 4.27 -24.95 -6.68
N ALA A 399 4.19 -26.09 -5.99
CA ALA A 399 5.32 -26.72 -5.34
C ALA A 399 6.41 -27.14 -6.32
N LEU A 400 6.03 -27.68 -7.48
CA LEU A 400 6.95 -28.12 -8.52
C LEU A 400 7.74 -26.95 -9.13
N TYR A 401 7.08 -25.82 -9.44
CA TYR A 401 7.79 -24.62 -9.92
C TYR A 401 8.67 -23.99 -8.83
N MET A 402 8.28 -24.05 -7.55
CA MET A 402 9.12 -23.57 -6.45
C MET A 402 10.35 -24.45 -6.22
N TYR A 403 10.20 -25.78 -6.22
CA TYR A 403 11.30 -26.74 -6.07
C TYR A 403 12.34 -26.62 -7.20
N LYS A 404 11.94 -26.10 -8.36
CA LYS A 404 12.80 -25.89 -9.53
C LYS A 404 13.28 -24.43 -9.71
N ASP A 405 13.03 -23.55 -8.74
CA ASP A 405 13.38 -22.11 -8.77
C ASP A 405 12.84 -21.36 -10.02
N ALA A 406 11.62 -21.73 -10.44
CA ALA A 406 10.95 -21.20 -11.62
C ALA A 406 9.60 -20.51 -11.31
N TYR A 407 9.21 -20.43 -10.03
CA TYR A 407 7.98 -19.76 -9.62
C TYR A 407 8.11 -18.23 -9.71
N PRO A 408 7.14 -17.49 -10.29
CA PRO A 408 7.19 -16.03 -10.39
C PRO A 408 6.89 -15.39 -9.03
N ARG A 409 7.94 -15.17 -8.23
CA ARG A 409 7.82 -14.65 -6.85
C ARG A 409 7.48 -13.14 -6.80
N GLU A 410 8.00 -12.34 -7.73
CA GLU A 410 7.79 -10.88 -7.75
C GLU A 410 6.30 -10.54 -7.81
N PHE A 411 5.84 -9.65 -6.91
CA PHE A 411 4.43 -9.28 -6.65
C PHE A 411 3.51 -10.40 -6.13
N ARG A 412 3.71 -11.68 -6.54
CA ARG A 412 2.91 -12.79 -5.99
C ARG A 412 3.17 -13.01 -4.51
N ILE A 413 4.44 -13.06 -4.10
CA ILE A 413 4.86 -13.29 -2.72
C ILE A 413 5.49 -12.00 -2.19
N ALA A 414 4.92 -11.43 -1.14
CA ALA A 414 5.42 -10.19 -0.57
C ALA A 414 5.22 -10.11 0.95
N GLU A 415 6.06 -9.28 1.56
CA GLU A 415 6.05 -8.96 2.99
C GLU A 415 5.41 -7.58 3.21
N TYR A 416 4.42 -7.53 4.09
CA TYR A 416 3.62 -6.34 4.37
C TYR A 416 3.82 -5.89 5.80
N ARG A 417 4.24 -4.64 5.98
CA ARG A 417 4.36 -3.99 7.29
C ARG A 417 3.08 -3.26 7.66
N ALA A 418 2.84 -3.12 8.95
CA ALA A 418 1.78 -2.27 9.47
C ALA A 418 2.05 -0.77 9.23
N TYR A 419 0.97 -0.02 9.09
CA TYR A 419 0.95 1.45 9.16
C TYR A 419 0.02 1.92 10.30
N PRO A 420 0.16 3.13 10.84
CA PRO A 420 -0.88 3.72 11.68
C PRO A 420 -2.11 4.05 10.82
N HIS A 421 -3.26 4.28 11.44
CA HIS A 421 -4.39 4.81 10.68
C HIS A 421 -4.14 6.31 10.39
N PRO A 422 -4.33 6.81 9.15
CA PRO A 422 -3.97 8.19 8.77
C PRO A 422 -4.71 9.29 9.54
N SER A 423 -5.77 8.94 10.28
CA SER A 423 -6.42 9.84 11.24
C SER A 423 -5.53 10.26 12.41
N GLU A 424 -4.55 9.44 12.80
CA GLU A 424 -3.67 9.72 13.94
C GLU A 424 -2.79 10.94 13.65
N ASP A 425 -2.05 10.91 12.54
CA ASP A 425 -1.19 12.01 12.12
C ASP A 425 -2.02 13.24 11.71
N ALA A 426 -3.16 13.04 11.03
CA ALA A 426 -4.08 14.13 10.68
C ALA A 426 -4.63 14.86 11.93
N ALA A 427 -5.03 14.14 12.97
CA ALA A 427 -5.48 14.72 14.23
C ALA A 427 -4.33 15.42 14.98
N ALA A 428 -3.15 14.80 15.02
CA ALA A 428 -1.96 15.36 15.66
C ALA A 428 -1.43 16.63 14.96
N ASN A 429 -1.69 16.76 13.65
CA ASN A 429 -1.26 17.89 12.82
C ASN A 429 -2.35 18.93 12.52
N LYS A 430 -3.62 18.68 12.91
CA LYS A 430 -4.79 19.52 12.57
C LYS A 430 -5.06 19.62 11.06
N THR A 431 -4.97 18.50 10.34
CA THR A 431 -4.99 18.41 8.87
C THR A 431 -5.96 17.33 8.36
N SER A 432 -6.02 17.11 7.04
CA SER A 432 -6.77 16.01 6.42
C SER A 432 -6.03 14.67 6.51
N GLN A 433 -6.78 13.57 6.41
CA GLN A 433 -6.23 12.21 6.38
C GLN A 433 -5.47 11.92 5.08
N TYR A 434 -4.27 11.37 5.19
CA TYR A 434 -3.48 10.82 4.08
C TYR A 434 -3.99 9.42 3.67
N SER A 435 -3.29 8.72 2.76
CA SER A 435 -3.74 7.44 2.19
C SER A 435 -4.00 6.34 3.21
N LEU A 436 -4.85 5.38 2.80
CA LEU A 436 -5.00 4.05 3.40
C LEU A 436 -4.35 2.94 2.54
N PHE A 437 -3.73 3.29 1.41
CA PHE A 437 -3.32 2.35 0.35
C PHE A 437 -1.79 2.17 0.26
N ASP A 438 -1.07 2.36 1.36
CA ASP A 438 0.40 2.35 1.44
C ASP A 438 1.11 1.01 1.08
N ASN A 439 0.32 -0.06 0.89
CA ASN A 439 0.73 -1.43 0.65
C ASN A 439 0.00 -1.99 -0.61
N PRO A 440 0.38 -1.63 -1.84
CA PRO A 440 -0.14 -2.28 -3.04
C PRO A 440 0.36 -3.73 -3.13
N ALA A 441 -0.45 -4.62 -3.69
CA ALA A 441 -0.02 -5.98 -4.00
C ALA A 441 0.71 -6.08 -5.34
N GLY A 442 0.40 -5.20 -6.30
CA GLY A 442 0.80 -5.39 -7.71
C GLY A 442 0.02 -6.51 -8.41
N ILE A 443 -1.13 -6.87 -7.86
CA ILE A 443 -2.06 -7.88 -8.37
C ILE A 443 -3.35 -7.17 -8.78
N SER A 444 -3.93 -7.63 -9.88
CA SER A 444 -5.20 -7.18 -10.45
C SER A 444 -6.13 -8.37 -10.65
N VAL A 445 -7.44 -8.12 -10.59
CA VAL A 445 -8.50 -9.11 -10.83
C VAL A 445 -9.66 -8.49 -11.60
N ASN A 446 -10.44 -9.34 -12.25
CA ASN A 446 -11.75 -9.01 -12.82
C ASN A 446 -12.87 -9.33 -11.84
N GLU A 447 -14.07 -8.82 -12.12
CA GLU A 447 -15.28 -9.26 -11.43
C GLU A 447 -15.58 -10.73 -11.76
N GLY A 448 -15.80 -11.55 -10.73
CA GLY A 448 -16.00 -12.99 -10.84
C GLY A 448 -14.73 -13.84 -10.74
N ASP A 449 -13.53 -13.25 -10.73
CA ASP A 449 -12.29 -14.00 -10.56
C ASP A 449 -12.22 -14.67 -9.17
N GLU A 450 -11.75 -15.93 -9.14
CA GLU A 450 -11.43 -16.64 -7.89
C GLU A 450 -10.01 -16.28 -7.44
N LEU A 451 -9.92 -15.46 -6.39
CA LEU A 451 -8.68 -15.03 -5.77
C LEU A 451 -8.31 -15.93 -4.59
N ILE A 452 -7.17 -16.63 -4.71
CA ILE A 452 -6.56 -17.43 -3.64
C ILE A 452 -5.43 -16.61 -3.00
N VAL A 453 -5.60 -16.29 -1.71
CA VAL A 453 -4.64 -15.54 -0.91
C VAL A 453 -4.17 -16.41 0.24
N LEU A 454 -2.89 -16.76 0.23
CA LEU A 454 -2.24 -17.62 1.20
C LEU A 454 -1.47 -16.74 2.18
N VAL A 455 -1.78 -16.82 3.47
CA VAL A 455 -1.36 -15.84 4.48
C VAL A 455 -0.72 -16.54 5.66
N SER A 456 0.39 -16.01 6.18
CA SER A 456 0.97 -16.46 7.45
C SER A 456 1.56 -15.32 8.28
N GLY A 457 1.58 -15.51 9.60
CA GLY A 457 2.17 -14.59 10.57
C GLY A 457 1.28 -13.39 10.91
N THR A 458 -0.05 -13.51 10.81
CA THR A 458 -0.96 -12.42 11.21
C THR A 458 -1.01 -12.21 12.71
N GLU A 459 -0.77 -13.27 13.50
CA GLU A 459 -1.10 -13.31 14.93
C GLU A 459 -2.55 -12.81 15.13
N ASP A 460 -2.80 -12.01 16.17
CA ASP A 460 -4.11 -11.39 16.44
C ASP A 460 -4.43 -10.14 15.58
N TYR A 461 -3.51 -9.71 14.70
CA TYR A 461 -3.66 -8.45 13.97
C TYR A 461 -4.69 -8.56 12.84
N PRO A 462 -5.68 -7.64 12.76
CA PRO A 462 -6.63 -7.62 11.65
C PRO A 462 -5.94 -7.20 10.35
N VAL A 463 -6.06 -8.05 9.33
CA VAL A 463 -5.65 -7.74 7.95
C VAL A 463 -6.85 -7.90 7.05
N SER A 464 -6.96 -7.04 6.04
CA SER A 464 -7.89 -7.20 4.93
C SER A 464 -7.22 -6.82 3.62
N ILE A 465 -7.86 -7.13 2.50
CA ILE A 465 -7.53 -6.53 1.20
C ILE A 465 -8.66 -5.65 0.72
N LYS A 466 -8.33 -4.59 -0.03
CA LYS A 466 -9.25 -3.78 -0.80
C LYS A 466 -9.00 -4.04 -2.28
N ILE A 467 -10.03 -4.44 -3.03
CA ILE A 467 -10.00 -4.49 -4.50
C ILE A 467 -10.55 -3.15 -5.01
N GLN A 468 -9.67 -2.23 -5.37
CA GLN A 468 -10.03 -0.87 -5.73
C GLN A 468 -10.32 -0.73 -7.22
N ASN A 469 -11.57 -0.36 -7.56
CA ASN A 469 -11.93 0.03 -8.92
C ASN A 469 -11.86 1.56 -9.05
N LEU A 470 -10.97 2.09 -9.90
CA LEU A 470 -10.98 3.51 -10.28
C LEU A 470 -11.72 3.78 -11.60
N ASP A 471 -12.23 2.73 -12.27
CA ASP A 471 -12.88 2.82 -13.59
C ASP A 471 -14.33 3.32 -13.51
N ASN A 472 -14.48 4.60 -13.15
CA ASN A 472 -15.74 5.31 -13.12
C ASN A 472 -15.76 6.44 -14.17
N PRO A 473 -16.05 6.17 -15.46
CA PRO A 473 -15.93 7.18 -16.53
C PRO A 473 -16.87 8.39 -16.37
N THR A 474 -17.85 8.35 -15.47
CA THR A 474 -18.79 9.46 -15.19
C THR A 474 -18.50 10.23 -13.90
N GLY A 475 -17.45 9.87 -13.14
CA GLY A 475 -17.16 10.56 -11.88
C GLY A 475 -15.91 10.07 -11.13
N ASN A 476 -15.97 10.13 -9.80
CA ASN A 476 -14.89 9.66 -8.92
C ASN A 476 -15.03 8.16 -8.63
N GLY A 477 -13.99 7.37 -8.91
CA GLY A 477 -13.93 5.93 -8.59
C GLY A 477 -13.45 5.61 -7.17
N PHE A 478 -12.87 6.56 -6.44
CA PHE A 478 -12.18 6.31 -5.16
C PHE A 478 -13.00 5.52 -4.13
N ASN A 479 -14.29 5.86 -3.96
CA ASN A 479 -15.16 5.18 -2.99
C ASN A 479 -15.74 3.82 -3.49
N GLN A 480 -15.37 3.36 -4.69
CA GLN A 480 -15.82 2.08 -5.24
C GLN A 480 -14.94 0.91 -4.77
N GLY A 481 -15.39 -0.32 -5.03
CA GLY A 481 -14.66 -1.55 -4.77
C GLY A 481 -14.96 -2.22 -3.41
N ALA A 482 -14.66 -3.51 -3.29
CA ALA A 482 -14.96 -4.34 -2.14
C ALA A 482 -13.74 -4.58 -1.23
N SER A 483 -14.02 -4.76 0.07
CA SER A 483 -13.02 -5.10 1.09
C SER A 483 -13.28 -6.52 1.61
N TYR A 484 -12.21 -7.30 1.80
CA TYR A 484 -12.27 -8.69 2.25
C TYR A 484 -11.32 -8.89 3.42
N PRO A 485 -11.80 -9.33 4.60
CA PRO A 485 -10.89 -9.70 5.68
C PRO A 485 -10.06 -10.93 5.29
N LEU A 486 -8.84 -10.98 5.78
CA LEU A 486 -7.93 -12.11 5.62
C LEU A 486 -7.68 -12.79 6.97
N SER A 487 -7.40 -14.09 6.91
CA SER A 487 -7.01 -14.93 8.05
C SER A 487 -5.73 -15.71 7.72
N GLU A 488 -5.00 -16.17 8.74
CA GLU A 488 -3.88 -17.10 8.54
C GLU A 488 -4.37 -18.44 7.99
N GLY A 489 -3.75 -18.89 6.90
CA GLY A 489 -4.19 -20.04 6.11
C GLY A 489 -4.54 -19.68 4.66
N ILE A 490 -5.41 -20.50 4.08
CA ILE A 490 -5.93 -20.36 2.72
C ILE A 490 -7.17 -19.47 2.76
N ASN A 491 -7.17 -18.36 2.03
CA ASN A 491 -8.34 -17.50 1.85
C ASN A 491 -8.80 -17.61 0.39
N LYS A 492 -10.05 -18.01 0.19
CA LYS A 492 -10.70 -18.12 -1.12
C LYS A 492 -11.73 -17.01 -1.27
N ILE A 493 -11.54 -16.13 -2.24
CA ILE A 493 -12.33 -14.90 -2.41
C ILE A 493 -12.85 -14.82 -3.84
N THR A 494 -14.16 -14.71 -4.02
CA THR A 494 -14.74 -14.30 -5.31
C THR A 494 -14.74 -12.78 -5.41
N ALA A 495 -14.04 -12.23 -6.39
CA ALA A 495 -13.94 -10.78 -6.59
C ALA A 495 -15.29 -10.20 -7.04
N ALA A 496 -15.90 -9.35 -6.21
CA ALA A 496 -17.20 -8.71 -6.47
C ALA A 496 -17.08 -7.48 -7.39
N ASN A 497 -15.86 -7.10 -7.74
CA ASN A 497 -15.54 -6.07 -8.72
C ASN A 497 -14.12 -6.30 -9.26
N LYS A 498 -13.85 -5.77 -10.44
CA LYS A 498 -12.47 -5.67 -10.97
C LYS A 498 -11.63 -4.62 -10.22
N GLY A 499 -10.31 -4.72 -10.29
CA GLY A 499 -9.39 -3.64 -9.90
C GLY A 499 -8.06 -4.09 -9.31
N LEU A 500 -7.30 -3.12 -8.80
CA LEU A 500 -6.01 -3.31 -8.13
C LEU A 500 -6.19 -3.69 -6.66
N ILE A 501 -5.33 -4.57 -6.15
CA ILE A 501 -5.39 -5.06 -4.77
C ILE A 501 -4.43 -4.31 -3.86
N TYR A 502 -4.92 -3.86 -2.70
CA TYR A 502 -4.14 -3.26 -1.63
C TYR A 502 -4.31 -4.04 -0.32
N VAL A 503 -3.22 -4.26 0.41
CA VAL A 503 -3.23 -4.92 1.72
C VAL A 503 -3.46 -3.87 2.81
N MET A 504 -4.65 -3.92 3.42
CA MET A 504 -5.09 -3.02 4.46
C MET A 504 -4.62 -3.53 5.81
N TYR A 505 -3.42 -3.11 6.22
CA TYR A 505 -2.81 -3.51 7.49
C TYR A 505 -2.50 -2.27 8.35
N HIS A 506 -3.46 -1.88 9.19
CA HIS A 506 -3.39 -0.69 10.03
C HIS A 506 -3.53 -1.03 11.51
N THR A 507 -2.65 -0.48 12.35
CA THR A 507 -2.70 -0.65 13.81
C THR A 507 -1.94 0.46 14.54
N THR A 508 -2.39 0.83 15.74
CA THR A 508 -1.73 1.82 16.61
C THR A 508 -0.30 1.39 17.00
N ASN A 509 -0.06 0.08 17.09
CA ASN A 509 1.24 -0.51 17.44
C ASN A 509 2.12 -0.81 16.21
N PHE A 510 1.91 -0.13 15.07
CA PHE A 510 2.54 -0.44 13.78
C PHE A 510 4.08 -0.60 13.78
N LYS A 511 4.79 0.03 14.73
CA LYS A 511 6.26 -0.06 14.84
C LYS A 511 6.77 -1.41 15.36
N THR A 512 5.92 -2.16 16.06
CA THR A 512 6.24 -3.44 16.71
C THR A 512 5.34 -4.58 16.25
N ALA A 513 4.36 -4.28 15.39
CA ALA A 513 3.52 -5.29 14.76
C ALA A 513 4.36 -6.17 13.81
N PRO A 514 4.01 -7.47 13.64
CA PRO A 514 4.76 -8.38 12.80
C PRO A 514 4.78 -7.94 11.32
N ILE A 515 5.76 -8.44 10.58
CA ILE A 515 5.73 -8.38 9.11
C ILE A 515 4.93 -9.58 8.64
N ILE A 516 3.84 -9.33 7.92
CA ILE A 516 2.90 -10.36 7.49
C ILE A 516 3.26 -10.80 6.08
N LYS A 517 3.43 -12.11 5.88
CA LYS A 517 3.78 -12.68 4.57
C LYS A 517 2.50 -13.11 3.86
N ILE A 518 2.25 -12.51 2.69
CA ILE A 518 1.05 -12.78 1.89
C ILE A 518 1.46 -13.22 0.49
N HIS A 519 0.81 -14.26 0.01
CA HIS A 519 1.02 -14.84 -1.31
C HIS A 519 -0.30 -14.89 -2.10
N PHE A 520 -0.36 -14.08 -3.15
CA PHE A 520 -1.45 -14.05 -4.14
C PHE A 520 -1.17 -15.11 -5.22
N ALA A 521 -1.73 -16.31 -5.02
CA ALA A 521 -1.43 -17.48 -5.84
C ALA A 521 -2.22 -17.51 -7.17
N THR A 522 -3.43 -16.93 -7.20
CA THR A 522 -4.19 -16.61 -8.42
C THR A 522 -4.19 -15.09 -8.67
N GLY A 523 -5.09 -14.59 -9.53
CA GLY A 523 -5.08 -13.20 -9.99
C GLY A 523 -3.94 -12.89 -10.98
N SER A 524 -4.06 -11.74 -11.65
CA SER A 524 -3.13 -11.32 -12.69
C SER A 524 -2.06 -10.37 -12.11
N VAL A 525 -0.79 -10.70 -12.31
CA VAL A 525 0.32 -9.81 -11.92
C VAL A 525 0.29 -8.57 -12.81
N ASN A 526 0.02 -7.41 -12.20
CA ASN A 526 0.10 -6.09 -12.84
C ASN A 526 1.45 -5.41 -12.57
N GLY A 527 2.06 -5.73 -11.43
CA GLY A 527 3.21 -5.01 -10.89
C GLY A 527 2.86 -3.63 -10.33
N TYR A 528 3.88 -2.98 -9.75
CA TYR A 528 3.89 -1.57 -9.36
C TYR A 528 5.33 -1.05 -9.38
N PHE A 529 5.52 0.26 -9.52
CA PHE A 529 6.84 0.87 -9.42
C PHE A 529 7.06 1.57 -8.07
N ASP A 530 7.78 0.93 -7.15
CA ASP A 530 8.31 1.54 -5.93
C ASP A 530 9.70 2.16 -6.18
N GLY A 531 9.78 3.49 -6.17
CA GLY A 531 11.00 4.28 -6.41
C GLY A 531 12.05 4.22 -5.29
N THR A 532 11.76 3.51 -4.19
CA THR A 532 12.73 3.16 -3.12
C THR A 532 13.36 1.77 -3.31
N LYS A 533 12.77 0.92 -4.17
CA LYS A 533 13.24 -0.46 -4.45
C LYS A 533 13.75 -0.64 -5.88
N HIS A 534 13.02 -0.12 -6.86
CA HIS A 534 13.25 -0.39 -8.28
C HIS A 534 14.18 0.62 -8.95
N THR A 535 14.88 0.16 -9.99
CA THR A 535 15.83 0.95 -10.80
C THR A 535 15.14 1.67 -11.95
N LYS A 536 15.90 2.45 -12.74
CA LYS A 536 15.38 3.07 -13.97
C LYS A 536 15.05 2.02 -15.02
N GLU A 537 15.79 0.92 -15.03
CA GLU A 537 15.67 -0.19 -15.97
C GLU A 537 14.41 -1.03 -15.68
N ASP A 538 14.07 -1.18 -14.40
CA ASP A 538 12.83 -1.84 -13.96
C ASP A 538 11.56 -1.10 -14.40
N TRP A 539 11.59 0.23 -14.49
CA TRP A 539 10.40 1.02 -14.85
C TRP A 539 9.75 0.56 -16.16
N ASN A 540 10.54 0.43 -17.24
CA ASN A 540 10.03 -0.03 -18.53
C ASN A 540 9.53 -1.49 -18.43
N ARG A 541 10.32 -2.37 -17.81
CA ARG A 541 9.98 -3.79 -17.60
C ARG A 541 8.62 -3.96 -16.91
N LEU A 542 8.33 -3.13 -15.90
CA LEU A 542 7.11 -3.20 -15.10
C LEU A 542 5.92 -2.54 -15.81
N ILE A 543 6.06 -1.34 -16.39
CA ILE A 543 4.96 -0.65 -17.07
C ILE A 543 4.55 -1.33 -18.39
N ASP A 544 5.49 -2.00 -19.08
CA ASP A 544 5.20 -2.77 -20.29
C ASP A 544 4.51 -4.11 -19.96
N ALA A 545 4.76 -4.67 -18.78
CA ALA A 545 4.11 -5.89 -18.28
C ALA A 545 2.71 -5.65 -17.67
N ALA A 546 2.38 -4.41 -17.29
CA ALA A 546 1.11 -4.08 -16.66
C ALA A 546 -0.12 -4.40 -17.55
N VAL A 547 -1.09 -5.10 -16.95
CA VAL A 547 -2.30 -5.62 -17.61
C VAL A 547 -3.58 -4.90 -17.24
N ASP A 548 -3.63 -4.23 -16.08
CA ASP A 548 -4.76 -3.43 -15.65
C ASP A 548 -4.76 -2.05 -16.33
N LYS A 549 -5.94 -1.41 -16.35
CA LYS A 549 -6.12 -0.04 -16.83
C LYS A 549 -5.30 0.96 -15.99
N TYR A 550 -5.00 0.65 -14.74
CA TYR A 550 -4.27 1.49 -13.79
C TYR A 550 -2.94 0.86 -13.35
N PHE A 551 -2.01 1.73 -12.97
CA PHE A 551 -0.71 1.31 -12.47
C PHE A 551 -0.28 2.16 -11.28
N ASP A 552 0.34 1.51 -10.29
CA ASP A 552 0.82 2.14 -9.06
C ASP A 552 2.26 2.62 -9.20
N VAL A 553 2.51 3.87 -8.83
CA VAL A 553 3.84 4.46 -8.76
C VAL A 553 4.03 5.06 -7.37
N ILE A 554 4.97 4.54 -6.59
CA ILE A 554 5.10 4.79 -5.15
C ILE A 554 6.49 5.35 -4.83
N GLY A 555 6.50 6.43 -4.06
CA GLY A 555 7.70 7.07 -3.52
C GLY A 555 7.81 6.87 -2.02
N GLN A 556 8.59 7.74 -1.38
CA GLN A 556 8.71 7.82 0.07
C GLN A 556 7.51 8.53 0.73
N TYR A 557 6.92 9.51 0.06
CA TYR A 557 5.88 10.39 0.58
C TYR A 557 4.64 10.47 -0.33
N ALA A 558 4.77 10.13 -1.62
CA ALA A 558 3.69 10.15 -2.60
C ALA A 558 3.36 8.75 -3.16
N HIS A 559 2.11 8.56 -3.58
CA HIS A 559 1.61 7.38 -4.27
C HIS A 559 0.65 7.82 -5.38
N LEU A 560 0.98 7.49 -6.62
CA LEU A 560 0.20 7.81 -7.82
C LEU A 560 -0.49 6.55 -8.33
N THR A 561 -1.79 6.63 -8.61
CA THR A 561 -2.53 5.59 -9.35
C THR A 561 -3.30 6.25 -10.49
N PHE A 562 -2.66 6.25 -11.65
CA PHE A 562 -3.14 6.83 -12.90
C PHE A 562 -3.32 5.74 -13.95
N PRO A 563 -4.01 6.02 -15.09
CA PRO A 563 -4.13 5.03 -16.15
C PRO A 563 -2.76 4.65 -16.69
N THR A 564 -2.50 3.36 -16.86
CA THR A 564 -1.23 2.78 -17.34
C THR A 564 -0.76 3.45 -18.63
N GLU A 565 -1.70 3.77 -19.53
CA GLU A 565 -1.45 4.50 -20.78
C GLU A 565 -0.93 5.93 -20.59
N ARG A 566 -1.27 6.64 -19.49
CA ARG A 566 -0.73 7.99 -19.25
C ARG A 566 0.76 7.93 -18.94
N PHE A 567 1.20 6.95 -18.16
CA PHE A 567 2.62 6.70 -17.90
C PHE A 567 3.36 6.29 -19.18
N ARG A 568 2.85 5.30 -19.92
CA ARG A 568 3.43 4.83 -21.19
C ARG A 568 3.62 5.96 -22.21
N ASN A 569 2.62 6.82 -22.38
CA ASN A 569 2.63 7.86 -23.42
C ASN A 569 3.36 9.15 -23.03
N HIS A 570 3.59 9.44 -21.73
CA HIS A 570 4.08 10.75 -21.29
C HIS A 570 5.32 10.72 -20.37
N THR A 571 5.57 9.61 -19.67
CA THR A 571 6.70 9.52 -18.71
C THR A 571 7.98 8.99 -19.36
N GLY A 572 7.88 8.24 -20.46
CA GLY A 572 9.02 7.59 -21.10
C GLY A 572 9.78 6.70 -20.11
N ASN A 573 11.12 6.77 -20.11
CA ASN A 573 11.95 6.03 -19.14
C ASN A 573 12.27 6.82 -17.85
N ARG A 574 11.49 7.86 -17.52
CA ARG A 574 11.76 8.78 -16.39
C ARG A 574 10.91 8.48 -15.14
N GLY A 575 10.34 7.28 -15.00
CA GLY A 575 9.40 6.93 -13.91
C GLY A 575 9.90 7.22 -12.50
N LYS A 576 11.14 6.84 -12.17
CA LYS A 576 11.76 7.22 -10.89
C LYS A 576 11.82 8.75 -10.72
N GLU A 577 12.22 9.45 -11.76
CA GLU A 577 12.35 10.91 -11.72
C GLU A 577 10.98 11.62 -11.63
N LEU A 578 9.90 10.97 -12.11
CA LEU A 578 8.53 11.44 -11.91
C LEU A 578 8.12 11.33 -10.44
N ILE A 579 8.27 10.15 -9.83
CA ILE A 579 7.83 9.95 -8.45
C ILE A 579 8.68 10.73 -7.44
N ASP A 580 9.98 10.87 -7.69
CA ASP A 580 10.88 11.72 -6.89
C ASP A 580 10.42 13.21 -6.88
N LEU A 581 9.73 13.68 -7.94
CA LEU A 581 9.13 15.02 -7.97
C LEU A 581 7.85 15.12 -7.14
N PHE A 582 6.97 14.11 -7.19
CA PHE A 582 5.79 14.09 -6.32
C PHE A 582 6.18 13.96 -4.85
N ASP A 583 7.20 13.16 -4.52
CA ASP A 583 7.82 13.13 -3.19
C ASP A 583 8.33 14.52 -2.77
N ARG A 584 9.05 15.23 -3.66
CA ARG A 584 9.56 16.57 -3.38
C ARG A 584 8.45 17.60 -3.15
N LEU A 585 7.33 17.48 -3.85
CA LEU A 585 6.13 18.32 -3.65
C LEU A 585 5.56 18.11 -2.25
N VAL A 586 5.26 16.87 -1.87
CA VAL A 586 4.66 16.53 -0.57
C VAL A 586 5.61 16.88 0.58
N TYR A 587 6.90 16.60 0.42
CA TYR A 587 7.93 16.97 1.39
C TYR A 587 8.04 18.50 1.57
N ALA A 588 7.99 19.29 0.49
CA ALA A 588 8.13 20.75 0.58
C ALA A 588 7.01 21.40 1.41
N GLU A 589 5.79 20.89 1.35
CA GLU A 589 4.70 21.36 2.22
C GLU A 589 4.96 20.97 3.69
N MET A 590 5.29 19.70 3.97
CA MET A 590 5.64 19.25 5.31
C MET A 590 6.85 20.00 5.91
N GLU A 591 7.79 20.46 5.07
CA GLU A 591 8.94 21.29 5.44
C GLU A 591 8.52 22.71 5.82
N LEU A 592 7.68 23.36 5.01
CA LEU A 592 7.15 24.70 5.26
C LEU A 592 6.29 24.75 6.54
N GLU A 593 5.42 23.76 6.71
CA GLU A 593 4.55 23.65 7.89
C GLU A 593 5.32 23.17 9.13
N GLY A 594 6.62 22.94 9.04
CA GLY A 594 7.48 22.60 10.19
C GLY A 594 7.39 21.16 10.67
N MET A 595 6.67 20.28 9.97
CA MET A 595 6.53 18.87 10.37
C MET A 595 7.88 18.14 10.40
N VAL A 596 8.82 18.53 9.53
CA VAL A 596 10.22 18.04 9.57
C VAL A 596 10.92 18.49 10.85
N LYS A 597 10.88 19.79 11.18
CA LYS A 597 11.52 20.39 12.37
C LYS A 597 11.00 19.77 13.68
N TYR A 598 9.70 19.53 13.77
CA TYR A 598 9.04 19.07 14.99
C TYR A 598 8.82 17.54 15.05
N ASN A 599 9.38 16.76 14.12
CA ASN A 599 9.25 15.30 14.05
C ASN A 599 7.78 14.83 13.98
N ARG A 600 7.00 15.47 13.09
CA ARG A 600 5.56 15.28 12.87
C ARG A 600 5.19 14.86 11.44
N MET A 601 6.17 14.45 10.62
CA MET A 601 5.89 13.98 9.25
C MET A 601 4.88 12.83 9.26
N PHE A 602 3.99 12.84 8.26
CA PHE A 602 3.03 11.75 8.04
C PHE A 602 3.76 10.43 7.77
N ARG A 603 3.19 9.34 8.30
CA ARG A 603 3.71 7.97 8.13
C ARG A 603 3.06 7.25 6.94
N ASN A 604 1.85 7.63 6.59
CA ASN A 604 1.15 7.27 5.36
C ASN A 604 1.56 8.21 4.22
N ARG A 605 1.44 7.77 2.97
CA ARG A 605 1.73 8.61 1.79
C ARG A 605 0.54 9.49 1.40
N MET A 606 0.83 10.61 0.72
CA MET A 606 -0.18 11.39 0.00
C MET A 606 -0.58 10.64 -1.27
N TYR A 607 -1.88 10.47 -1.48
CA TYR A 607 -2.42 9.71 -2.61
C TYR A 607 -2.92 10.64 -3.72
N PHE A 608 -2.50 10.33 -4.95
CA PHE A 608 -2.84 11.06 -6.17
C PHE A 608 -3.52 10.07 -7.12
N CYS A 609 -4.85 10.12 -7.22
CA CYS A 609 -5.61 9.21 -8.07
C CYS A 609 -6.28 9.92 -9.25
N VAL A 610 -6.52 9.16 -10.32
CA VAL A 610 -7.31 9.63 -11.45
C VAL A 610 -8.80 9.66 -11.12
N VAL A 611 -9.47 10.69 -11.62
CA VAL A 611 -10.93 10.81 -11.64
C VAL A 611 -11.42 11.15 -13.06
N TYR A 612 -12.71 10.95 -13.29
CA TYR A 612 -13.40 11.31 -14.54
C TYR A 612 -14.63 12.17 -14.23
N GLY A 613 -15.40 12.53 -15.26
CA GLY A 613 -16.54 13.43 -15.13
C GLY A 613 -16.14 14.92 -15.13
N SER A 614 -16.90 15.76 -14.42
CA SER A 614 -16.77 17.23 -14.51
C SER A 614 -15.77 17.87 -13.53
N SER A 615 -15.29 17.14 -12.53
CA SER A 615 -14.30 17.65 -11.57
C SER A 615 -12.92 17.74 -12.23
N TYR A 616 -12.24 18.89 -12.12
CA TYR A 616 -10.93 19.12 -12.74
C TYR A 616 -9.77 18.60 -11.89
N MET A 617 -9.63 19.13 -10.69
CA MET A 617 -8.77 18.65 -9.60
C MET A 617 -9.52 18.90 -8.29
N PHE A 618 -9.29 18.09 -7.25
CA PHE A 618 -9.81 18.35 -5.90
C PHE A 618 -9.03 17.56 -4.83
N ALA A 619 -9.15 18.00 -3.57
CA ALA A 619 -8.74 17.28 -2.38
C ALA A 619 -9.94 16.72 -1.59
N SER A 620 -9.79 15.54 -0.99
CA SER A 620 -10.80 14.94 -0.12
C SER A 620 -10.16 13.97 0.88
N GLY A 621 -10.95 13.40 1.81
CA GLY A 621 -10.44 12.44 2.77
C GLY A 621 -9.66 11.30 2.10
N ASN A 622 -8.43 11.08 2.55
CA ASN A 622 -7.49 10.06 2.08
C ASN A 622 -6.94 10.21 0.64
N HIS A 623 -7.30 11.25 -0.14
CA HIS A 623 -6.84 11.38 -1.52
C HIS A 623 -6.92 12.80 -2.12
N THR A 624 -6.09 13.02 -3.15
CA THR A 624 -6.26 14.09 -4.14
C THR A 624 -6.64 13.46 -5.49
N GLY A 625 -7.63 14.03 -6.18
CA GLY A 625 -8.19 13.51 -7.43
C GLY A 625 -7.87 14.42 -8.62
N TYR A 626 -7.44 13.83 -9.74
CA TYR A 626 -7.02 14.54 -10.95
C TYR A 626 -7.78 14.04 -12.18
N HIS A 627 -8.43 14.95 -12.91
CA HIS A 627 -9.12 14.61 -14.14
C HIS A 627 -8.14 14.04 -15.17
N ASP A 628 -8.51 12.94 -15.83
CA ASP A 628 -7.67 12.24 -16.83
C ASP A 628 -7.04 13.18 -17.89
N GLY A 629 -7.77 14.21 -18.32
CA GLY A 629 -7.25 15.23 -19.26
C GLY A 629 -6.06 16.06 -18.76
N THR A 630 -5.77 16.07 -17.45
CA THR A 630 -4.61 16.75 -16.84
C THR A 630 -3.37 15.85 -16.79
N LEU A 631 -3.55 14.53 -16.89
CA LEU A 631 -2.49 13.56 -16.65
C LEU A 631 -1.42 13.54 -17.74
N SER A 632 -1.71 14.06 -18.94
CA SER A 632 -0.71 14.27 -20.00
C SER A 632 0.30 15.38 -19.69
N ASP A 633 -0.02 16.26 -18.74
CA ASP A 633 0.92 17.22 -18.18
C ASP A 633 1.56 16.67 -16.89
N LEU A 634 0.77 16.12 -15.97
CA LEU A 634 1.25 15.62 -14.68
C LEU A 634 2.19 14.40 -14.79
N CYS A 635 2.11 13.62 -15.87
CA CYS A 635 3.01 12.48 -16.12
C CYS A 635 4.29 12.86 -16.92
N ASP A 636 4.42 14.10 -17.41
CA ASP A 636 5.60 14.58 -18.16
C ASP A 636 6.58 15.28 -17.21
N VAL A 637 7.68 14.58 -16.89
CA VAL A 637 8.76 15.06 -16.01
C VAL A 637 9.36 16.40 -16.48
N SER A 638 9.43 16.64 -17.80
CA SER A 638 9.94 17.91 -18.34
C SER A 638 9.02 19.09 -18.05
N LYS A 639 7.70 18.87 -18.04
CA LYS A 639 6.71 19.88 -17.67
C LYS A 639 6.74 20.13 -16.17
N MET A 640 6.74 19.07 -15.35
CA MET A 640 6.84 19.20 -13.89
C MET A 640 8.09 19.98 -13.43
N LYS A 641 9.24 19.80 -14.10
CA LYS A 641 10.50 20.48 -13.79
C LYS A 641 10.71 21.87 -14.43
N ASN A 642 9.74 22.39 -15.18
CA ASN A 642 9.92 23.61 -15.98
C ASN A 642 11.06 23.56 -17.02
N GLU A 643 11.49 22.37 -17.49
CA GLU A 643 12.67 22.22 -18.39
C GLU A 643 12.51 22.94 -19.74
N LYS A 644 11.30 23.37 -20.09
CA LYS A 644 10.93 23.97 -21.39
C LYS A 644 10.22 25.33 -21.27
N ASN A 645 10.26 26.00 -20.12
CA ASN A 645 9.44 27.20 -19.83
C ASN A 645 7.93 26.96 -20.10
N THR A 646 7.45 25.79 -19.69
CA THR A 646 6.05 25.37 -19.88
C THR A 646 5.10 26.08 -18.91
N PRO A 647 3.78 26.09 -19.17
CA PRO A 647 2.80 26.51 -18.17
C PRO A 647 3.05 25.79 -16.84
N ASN A 648 2.72 26.44 -15.72
CA ASN A 648 2.96 25.89 -14.40
C ASN A 648 2.06 24.66 -14.15
N THR A 649 2.62 23.48 -14.37
CA THR A 649 1.98 22.18 -14.15
C THR A 649 1.94 21.79 -12.66
N VAL A 650 2.88 22.28 -11.83
CA VAL A 650 2.98 21.90 -10.41
C VAL A 650 1.95 22.61 -9.51
N TRP A 651 1.37 23.73 -9.95
CA TRP A 651 0.36 24.47 -9.17
C TRP A 651 -0.83 23.62 -8.76
N GLY A 652 -1.40 22.85 -9.70
CA GLY A 652 -2.57 22.02 -9.49
C GLY A 652 -2.41 21.04 -8.32
N PRO A 653 -1.47 20.06 -8.39
CA PRO A 653 -1.25 19.12 -7.30
C PRO A 653 -0.81 19.81 -6.00
N ALA A 654 -0.04 20.90 -6.04
CA ALA A 654 0.35 21.63 -4.84
C ALA A 654 -0.79 22.46 -4.21
N HIS A 655 -1.87 22.72 -4.94
CA HIS A 655 -3.09 23.34 -4.43
C HIS A 655 -3.97 22.31 -3.71
N GLU A 656 -4.11 21.11 -4.28
CA GLU A 656 -4.86 20.02 -3.66
C GLU A 656 -4.13 19.42 -2.44
N VAL A 657 -2.81 19.22 -2.52
CA VAL A 657 -2.02 18.78 -1.35
C VAL A 657 -2.01 19.87 -0.26
N GLY A 658 -1.98 21.15 -0.66
CA GLY A 658 -2.19 22.29 0.25
C GLY A 658 -3.57 22.28 0.96
N HIS A 659 -4.64 21.80 0.32
CA HIS A 659 -5.94 21.56 0.96
C HIS A 659 -5.90 20.39 1.96
N MET A 660 -5.09 19.36 1.68
CA MET A 660 -4.89 18.24 2.60
C MET A 660 -4.11 18.66 3.85
N ASN A 661 -3.05 19.47 3.68
CA ASN A 661 -2.23 19.97 4.77
C ASN A 661 -2.82 21.20 5.49
N GLN A 662 -3.92 21.77 4.98
CA GLN A 662 -4.47 23.03 5.48
C GLN A 662 -4.84 22.97 6.98
N THR A 663 -4.00 23.62 7.80
CA THR A 663 -4.05 23.54 9.27
C THR A 663 -5.32 24.19 9.84
N ARG A 664 -6.22 23.39 10.41
CA ARG A 664 -7.54 23.81 10.91
C ARG A 664 -8.06 22.99 12.11
N PRO A 665 -8.71 23.61 13.11
CA PRO A 665 -8.97 25.05 13.23
C PRO A 665 -7.69 25.83 13.56
N GLY A 666 -7.68 27.12 13.24
CA GLY A 666 -6.58 28.02 13.56
C GLY A 666 -6.16 28.85 12.35
N PHE A 667 -5.38 28.25 11.42
CA PHE A 667 -4.85 29.00 10.29
C PHE A 667 -5.87 29.17 9.16
N ASN A 668 -6.69 28.15 8.85
CA ASN A 668 -7.92 28.37 8.08
C ASN A 668 -9.06 28.83 9.00
N TRP A 669 -9.62 30.00 8.69
CA TRP A 669 -10.89 30.53 9.18
C TRP A 669 -11.80 30.85 7.98
N LEU A 670 -13.11 30.93 8.22
CA LEU A 670 -14.11 31.18 7.17
C LEU A 670 -13.70 32.30 6.20
N GLY A 671 -13.65 32.01 4.90
CA GLY A 671 -13.21 32.95 3.85
C GLY A 671 -11.75 32.78 3.41
N MET A 672 -11.03 31.81 3.99
CA MET A 672 -9.60 31.55 3.75
C MET A 672 -9.30 30.13 3.24
N THR A 673 -10.33 29.32 2.95
CA THR A 673 -10.15 27.94 2.46
C THR A 673 -9.41 27.90 1.13
N GLU A 674 -9.69 28.85 0.23
CA GLU A 674 -8.99 29.04 -1.05
C GLU A 674 -7.80 30.00 -0.98
N VAL A 675 -7.31 30.32 0.22
CA VAL A 675 -6.22 31.28 0.43
C VAL A 675 -5.04 30.63 1.15
N THR A 676 -5.28 29.95 2.27
CA THR A 676 -4.20 29.48 3.16
C THR A 676 -3.40 28.32 2.58
N ASN A 677 -4.05 27.39 1.86
CA ASN A 677 -3.36 26.35 1.07
C ASN A 677 -2.36 26.94 0.07
N ASN A 678 -2.70 28.06 -0.57
CA ASN A 678 -1.89 28.64 -1.64
C ASN A 678 -0.53 29.17 -1.15
N ILE A 679 -0.31 29.30 0.17
CA ILE A 679 1.02 29.56 0.76
C ILE A 679 1.93 28.34 0.52
N CYS A 680 1.42 27.14 0.79
CA CYS A 680 2.10 25.87 0.48
C CYS A 680 2.31 25.71 -1.03
N SER A 681 1.28 25.99 -1.83
CA SER A 681 1.36 25.88 -3.30
C SER A 681 2.40 26.82 -3.93
N MET A 682 2.52 28.06 -3.44
CA MET A 682 3.58 28.98 -3.85
C MET A 682 4.96 28.56 -3.35
N TYR A 683 5.06 27.96 -2.16
CA TYR A 683 6.33 27.43 -1.68
C TYR A 683 6.81 26.30 -2.59
N VAL A 684 5.97 25.29 -2.86
CA VAL A 684 6.25 24.22 -3.83
C VAL A 684 6.67 24.83 -5.17
N GLN A 685 5.84 25.69 -5.76
CA GLN A 685 6.13 26.38 -7.04
C GLN A 685 7.53 27.01 -7.04
N SER A 686 7.89 27.73 -5.98
CA SER A 686 9.21 28.36 -5.85
C SER A 686 10.36 27.36 -5.73
N THR A 687 10.18 26.25 -5.01
CA THR A 687 11.19 25.19 -4.89
C THR A 687 11.39 24.39 -6.19
N PHE A 688 10.43 24.42 -7.10
CA PHE A 688 10.50 23.83 -8.45
C PHE A 688 11.05 24.82 -9.50
N GLY A 689 11.49 26.02 -9.08
CA GLY A 689 12.08 27.02 -9.97
C GLY A 689 11.08 27.81 -10.82
N TYR A 690 9.78 27.72 -10.51
CA TYR A 690 8.76 28.54 -11.14
C TYR A 690 8.65 29.92 -10.45
N PRO A 691 8.59 31.03 -11.20
CA PRO A 691 8.19 32.34 -10.66
C PRO A 691 6.81 32.25 -10.00
N THR A 692 6.58 32.96 -8.90
CA THR A 692 5.30 32.87 -8.15
C THR A 692 4.11 33.35 -8.97
N ARG A 693 2.93 32.82 -8.65
CA ARG A 693 1.67 33.25 -9.27
C ARG A 693 1.34 34.71 -8.95
N LEU A 694 1.62 35.19 -7.73
CA LEU A 694 1.43 36.60 -7.33
C LEU A 694 2.23 37.59 -8.18
N GLN A 695 3.44 37.21 -8.59
CA GLN A 695 4.34 38.05 -9.37
C GLN A 695 4.04 38.06 -10.87
N THR A 696 3.50 36.96 -11.42
CA THR A 696 3.43 36.72 -12.88
C THR A 696 2.04 36.57 -13.47
N GLU A 697 1.02 36.26 -12.66
CA GLU A 697 -0.35 36.18 -13.15
C GLU A 697 -0.87 37.57 -13.53
N ARG A 698 -1.32 37.71 -14.78
CA ARG A 698 -1.96 38.94 -15.25
C ARG A 698 -3.34 39.07 -14.60
N VAL A 699 -3.56 40.23 -13.98
CA VAL A 699 -4.87 40.60 -13.45
C VAL A 699 -5.86 40.82 -14.60
N SER A 700 -7.09 40.31 -14.44
CA SER A 700 -8.19 40.53 -15.37
C SER A 700 -8.34 42.00 -15.76
N ASN A 701 -8.67 42.25 -17.03
CA ASN A 701 -8.73 43.58 -17.67
C ASN A 701 -7.38 44.32 -17.84
N GLY A 702 -6.27 43.83 -17.26
CA GLY A 702 -4.96 44.48 -17.35
C GLY A 702 -4.83 45.77 -16.55
N ASP A 703 -5.75 46.01 -15.61
CA ASP A 703 -5.83 47.23 -14.79
C ASP A 703 -4.67 47.42 -13.80
N TYR A 704 -3.96 46.32 -13.49
CA TYR A 704 -2.83 46.27 -12.57
C TYR A 704 -1.77 45.32 -13.11
N SER A 705 -0.51 45.58 -12.82
CA SER A 705 0.64 44.81 -13.33
C SER A 705 0.70 43.37 -12.81
N ASN A 706 0.31 43.14 -11.55
CA ASN A 706 0.28 41.82 -10.90
C ASN A 706 -0.64 41.82 -9.66
N ARG A 707 -0.68 40.70 -8.91
CA ARG A 707 -1.52 40.54 -7.71
C ARG A 707 -1.10 41.44 -6.55
N TYR A 708 0.20 41.70 -6.40
CA TYR A 708 0.72 42.63 -5.40
C TYR A 708 0.15 44.04 -5.59
N GLU A 709 0.25 44.59 -6.79
CA GLU A 709 -0.22 45.94 -7.09
C GLU A 709 -1.74 46.05 -6.99
N LYS A 710 -2.49 45.03 -7.45
CA LYS A 710 -3.95 44.96 -7.26
C LYS A 710 -4.30 45.02 -5.76
N GLY A 711 -3.75 44.11 -4.96
CA GLY A 711 -4.04 44.02 -3.52
C GLY A 711 -3.65 45.29 -2.75
N MET A 712 -2.47 45.87 -3.02
CA MET A 712 -2.05 47.12 -2.38
C MET A 712 -3.01 48.27 -2.69
N ASN A 713 -3.52 48.38 -3.93
CA ASN A 713 -4.51 49.41 -4.25
C ASN A 713 -5.86 49.11 -3.58
N GLU A 714 -6.32 47.86 -3.56
CA GLU A 714 -7.57 47.46 -2.91
C GLU A 714 -7.56 47.75 -1.42
N TYR A 715 -6.57 47.24 -0.67
CA TYR A 715 -6.54 47.44 0.79
C TYR A 715 -6.05 48.84 1.19
N PHE A 716 -4.96 49.35 0.60
CA PHE A 716 -4.29 50.55 1.15
C PHE A 716 -4.98 51.87 0.78
N THR A 717 -5.83 51.90 -0.27
CA THR A 717 -6.56 53.12 -0.69
C THR A 717 -8.01 53.16 -0.18
N THR A 718 -8.56 52.02 0.26
CA THR A 718 -9.98 51.92 0.69
C THR A 718 -10.15 51.57 2.17
N GLY A 719 -9.15 50.95 2.81
CA GLY A 719 -9.20 50.55 4.22
C GLY A 719 -10.12 49.36 4.53
N ILE A 720 -10.57 48.60 3.52
CA ILE A 720 -11.45 47.42 3.70
C ILE A 720 -10.84 46.37 4.65
N PRO A 721 -11.68 45.59 5.37
CA PRO A 721 -11.19 44.49 6.18
C PRO A 721 -10.56 43.39 5.32
N HIS A 722 -9.50 42.75 5.83
CA HIS A 722 -8.73 41.73 5.10
C HIS A 722 -9.65 40.68 4.44
N ASN A 723 -10.56 40.13 5.24
CA ASN A 723 -11.46 39.05 4.85
C ASN A 723 -12.81 39.54 4.31
N GLN A 724 -12.84 40.67 3.59
CA GLN A 724 -14.03 41.16 2.90
C GLN A 724 -14.62 40.07 1.95
N PRO A 725 -15.96 39.89 1.90
CA PRO A 725 -16.61 39.03 0.92
C PRO A 725 -16.40 39.51 -0.53
N GLY A 726 -16.24 38.56 -1.46
CA GLY A 726 -16.11 38.84 -2.90
C GLY A 726 -14.70 39.25 -3.36
N GLU A 727 -13.76 39.46 -2.43
CA GLU A 727 -12.38 39.81 -2.76
C GLU A 727 -11.56 38.63 -3.31
N ASP A 728 -10.56 38.99 -4.11
CA ASP A 728 -9.71 38.05 -4.84
C ASP A 728 -8.81 37.23 -3.89
N VAL A 729 -8.91 35.91 -3.96
CA VAL A 729 -8.14 34.99 -3.09
C VAL A 729 -6.64 35.22 -3.19
N PHE A 730 -6.14 35.64 -4.36
CA PHE A 730 -4.72 35.98 -4.54
C PHE A 730 -4.34 37.34 -3.97
N CYS A 731 -5.26 38.30 -3.88
CA CYS A 731 -5.02 39.55 -3.15
C CYS A 731 -4.99 39.28 -1.63
N LYS A 732 -5.93 38.48 -1.11
CA LYS A 732 -5.92 38.03 0.30
C LYS A 732 -4.63 37.31 0.67
N LEU A 733 -4.06 36.55 -0.26
CA LEU A 733 -2.82 35.78 -0.09
C LEU A 733 -1.54 36.63 0.03
N VAL A 734 -1.50 37.83 -0.56
CA VAL A 734 -0.31 38.70 -0.60
C VAL A 734 0.36 38.87 0.77
N PRO A 735 -0.33 39.33 1.85
CA PRO A 735 0.31 39.56 3.15
C PRO A 735 1.03 38.33 3.70
N PHE A 736 0.48 37.13 3.51
CA PHE A 736 1.11 35.90 3.98
C PHE A 736 2.43 35.64 3.24
N TRP A 737 2.47 35.76 1.91
CA TRP A 737 3.73 35.59 1.20
C TRP A 737 4.73 36.71 1.48
N GLN A 738 4.27 37.94 1.72
CA GLN A 738 5.15 39.03 2.14
C GLN A 738 5.83 38.78 3.49
N LEU A 739 5.15 38.13 4.45
CA LEU A 739 5.79 37.66 5.69
C LEU A 739 6.91 36.66 5.40
N LYS A 740 6.71 35.71 4.46
CA LYS A 740 7.75 34.77 4.01
C LYS A 740 8.92 35.55 3.38
N LEU A 741 8.65 36.40 2.39
CA LEU A 741 9.69 37.16 1.69
C LEU A 741 10.50 38.07 2.63
N TYR A 742 9.88 38.67 3.63
CA TYR A 742 10.58 39.54 4.55
C TYR A 742 11.25 38.77 5.70
N ILE A 743 10.47 38.02 6.49
CA ILE A 743 10.97 37.43 7.73
C ILE A 743 11.91 36.26 7.45
N VAL A 744 11.63 35.44 6.44
CA VAL A 744 12.53 34.36 6.00
C VAL A 744 13.63 34.93 5.10
N ASN A 745 13.30 35.48 3.92
CA ASN A 745 14.30 35.78 2.91
C ASN A 745 15.13 37.07 3.16
N VAL A 746 14.66 38.05 3.94
CA VAL A 746 15.43 39.28 4.27
C VAL A 746 16.04 39.19 5.67
N LEU A 747 15.29 38.77 6.68
CA LEU A 747 15.78 38.70 8.06
C LEU A 747 16.47 37.36 8.43
N GLY A 748 16.45 36.37 7.55
CA GLY A 748 17.12 35.08 7.76
C GLY A 748 16.46 34.17 8.80
N LYS A 749 15.19 34.42 9.18
CA LYS A 749 14.48 33.58 10.16
C LYS A 749 13.82 32.39 9.45
N GLU A 750 14.64 31.43 9.04
CA GLU A 750 14.25 30.26 8.21
C GLU A 750 13.10 29.41 8.77
N ASP A 751 12.90 29.45 10.09
CA ASP A 751 11.86 28.68 10.77
C ASP A 751 10.54 29.44 10.98
N PHE A 752 10.42 30.71 10.57
CA PHE A 752 9.25 31.54 10.87
C PHE A 752 7.90 30.86 10.62
N TYR A 753 7.69 30.29 9.42
CA TYR A 753 6.44 29.59 9.12
C TYR A 753 6.30 28.28 9.90
N LYS A 754 7.39 27.51 10.05
CA LYS A 754 7.43 26.26 10.82
C LYS A 754 6.95 26.48 12.25
N ASP A 755 7.33 27.60 12.85
CA ASP A 755 6.99 28.00 14.21
C ASP A 755 5.54 28.51 14.30
N VAL A 756 5.08 29.33 13.34
CA VAL A 756 3.66 29.75 13.23
C VAL A 756 2.73 28.54 13.17
N TYR A 757 3.01 27.58 12.29
CA TYR A 757 2.23 26.37 12.14
C TYR A 757 2.25 25.51 13.41
N GLU A 758 3.39 25.41 14.10
CA GLU A 758 3.49 24.64 15.33
C GLU A 758 2.75 25.29 16.51
N PHE A 759 2.82 26.61 16.69
CA PHE A 759 2.05 27.33 17.71
C PHE A 759 0.53 27.14 17.50
N ILE A 760 0.08 27.15 16.25
CA ILE A 760 -1.31 26.85 15.90
C ILE A 760 -1.64 25.39 16.22
N ARG A 761 -0.80 24.41 15.84
CA ARG A 761 -1.01 22.98 16.19
C ARG A 761 -1.06 22.72 17.69
N GLN A 762 -0.18 23.35 18.47
CA GLN A 762 -0.11 23.17 19.93
C GLN A 762 -1.26 23.83 20.69
N THR A 763 -2.02 24.75 20.07
CA THR A 763 -3.21 25.31 20.69
C THR A 763 -4.25 24.20 20.97
N PRO A 764 -4.74 24.03 22.22
CA PRO A 764 -5.71 22.99 22.54
C PRO A 764 -7.02 23.15 21.76
N LYS A 765 -7.56 22.06 21.21
CA LYS A 765 -8.82 22.07 20.43
C LYS A 765 -9.99 22.74 21.17
N ALA A 766 -10.12 22.51 22.48
CA ALA A 766 -11.15 23.14 23.33
C ALA A 766 -11.02 24.67 23.50
N VAL A 767 -9.90 25.27 23.07
CA VAL A 767 -9.71 26.72 22.94
C VAL A 767 -10.12 27.18 21.54
N ASP A 768 -9.63 26.53 20.48
CA ASP A 768 -9.94 26.91 19.09
C ASP A 768 -11.42 26.72 18.71
N ASP A 769 -12.09 25.72 19.27
CA ASP A 769 -13.51 25.47 19.07
C ASP A 769 -14.40 26.57 19.69
N LYS A 770 -13.86 27.37 20.62
CA LYS A 770 -14.56 28.51 21.23
C LYS A 770 -14.30 29.84 20.52
N ARG A 771 -13.28 29.91 19.65
CA ARG A 771 -12.93 31.13 18.90
C ARG A 771 -13.85 31.31 17.70
N THR A 772 -14.39 32.51 17.57
CA THR A 772 -15.04 32.97 16.33
C THR A 772 -14.00 33.07 15.18
N ASN A 773 -14.47 33.16 13.93
CA ASN A 773 -13.56 33.30 12.78
C ASN A 773 -12.72 34.58 12.84
N GLY A 774 -13.29 35.70 13.34
CA GLY A 774 -12.55 36.94 13.54
C GLY A 774 -11.48 36.85 14.62
N GLU A 775 -11.75 36.11 15.70
CA GLU A 775 -10.75 35.84 16.74
C GLU A 775 -9.61 34.94 16.24
N ARG A 776 -9.88 34.01 15.30
CA ARG A 776 -8.83 33.22 14.64
C ARG A 776 -7.93 34.11 13.77
N GLN A 777 -8.49 35.04 13.00
CA GLN A 777 -7.71 36.03 12.24
C GLN A 777 -6.82 36.89 13.16
N LEU A 778 -7.37 37.42 14.25
CA LEU A 778 -6.61 38.23 15.21
C LEU A 778 -5.58 37.41 16.00
N GLU A 779 -5.85 36.13 16.28
CA GLU A 779 -4.88 35.24 16.91
C GLU A 779 -3.71 34.94 15.98
N PHE A 780 -3.96 34.65 14.69
CA PHE A 780 -2.90 34.48 13.69
C PHE A 780 -1.93 35.66 13.68
N VAL A 781 -2.44 36.90 13.81
CA VAL A 781 -1.59 38.10 13.88
C VAL A 781 -0.68 38.07 15.11
N LYS A 782 -1.18 37.64 16.29
CA LYS A 782 -0.35 37.46 17.49
C LYS A 782 0.69 36.36 17.29
N THR A 783 0.29 35.21 16.74
CA THR A 783 1.18 34.08 16.43
C THR A 783 2.29 34.48 15.46
N ALA A 784 1.98 35.30 14.45
CA ALA A 784 2.96 35.86 13.53
C ALA A 784 3.91 36.83 14.25
N CYS A 785 3.42 37.69 15.15
CA CYS A 785 4.29 38.55 15.98
C CYS A 785 5.22 37.72 16.89
N GLU A 786 4.71 36.62 17.46
CA GLU A 786 5.44 35.69 18.32
C GLU A 786 6.55 34.95 17.56
N ALA A 787 6.23 34.30 16.45
CA ALA A 787 7.22 33.61 15.61
C ALA A 787 8.23 34.58 15.00
N ALA A 788 7.80 35.79 14.64
CA ALA A 788 8.69 36.84 14.14
C ALA A 788 9.54 37.47 15.25
N GLN A 789 9.15 37.38 16.52
CA GLN A 789 9.64 38.22 17.63
C GLN A 789 9.67 39.72 17.25
N LEU A 790 8.59 40.19 16.61
CA LEU A 790 8.46 41.54 16.05
C LEU A 790 7.04 42.06 16.21
N ASN A 791 6.91 43.37 16.36
CA ASN A 791 5.65 44.08 16.26
C ASN A 791 5.23 44.20 14.79
N LEU A 792 4.27 43.37 14.35
CA LEU A 792 3.77 43.40 12.97
C LEU A 792 2.50 44.27 12.82
N GLU A 793 2.19 45.12 13.80
CA GLU A 793 1.00 45.98 13.83
C GLU A 793 0.82 46.79 12.53
N ASP A 794 1.83 47.56 12.15
CA ASP A 794 1.73 48.49 11.02
C ASP A 794 1.47 47.71 9.71
N PHE A 795 2.13 46.57 9.54
CA PHE A 795 1.98 45.69 8.38
C PHE A 795 0.56 45.10 8.29
N PHE A 796 0.07 44.49 9.37
CA PHE A 796 -1.26 43.88 9.39
C PHE A 796 -2.38 44.92 9.35
N GLY A 797 -2.16 46.11 9.91
CA GLY A 797 -3.07 47.25 9.81
C GLY A 797 -3.29 47.69 8.37
N ARG A 798 -2.23 47.83 7.56
CA ARG A 798 -2.36 48.20 6.14
C ARG A 798 -3.09 47.14 5.32
N TRP A 799 -2.96 45.86 5.66
CA TRP A 799 -3.71 44.77 5.02
C TRP A 799 -5.11 44.53 5.61
N GLY A 800 -5.64 45.44 6.43
CA GLY A 800 -7.04 45.40 6.90
C GLY A 800 -7.33 44.35 7.98
N PHE A 801 -6.33 43.77 8.64
CA PHE A 801 -6.56 42.79 9.71
C PHE A 801 -7.15 43.41 10.99
N PHE A 802 -7.03 44.74 11.13
CA PHE A 802 -7.53 45.54 12.25
C PHE A 802 -8.69 46.48 11.85
N THR A 803 -9.37 46.20 10.74
CA THR A 803 -10.62 46.86 10.37
C THR A 803 -11.79 46.05 10.93
N GLU A 804 -12.82 46.73 11.44
CA GLU A 804 -14.05 46.06 11.90
C GLU A 804 -14.79 45.42 10.72
N ILE A 805 -15.35 44.23 10.96
CA ILE A 805 -16.18 43.50 9.99
C ILE A 805 -17.34 42.84 10.73
N ASP A 806 -18.52 42.83 10.11
CA ASP A 806 -19.67 42.04 10.53
C ASP A 806 -20.42 41.62 9.26
N ALA A 807 -20.01 40.47 8.70
CA ALA A 807 -20.44 40.02 7.39
C ALA A 807 -20.66 38.51 7.33
N GLU A 808 -21.69 38.10 6.60
CA GLU A 808 -21.87 36.70 6.19
C GLU A 808 -20.91 36.38 5.05
N ILE A 809 -20.15 35.29 5.20
CA ILE A 809 -19.26 34.75 4.17
C ILE A 809 -19.74 33.33 3.85
N ASN A 810 -19.86 33.03 2.55
CA ASN A 810 -20.08 31.68 2.06
C ASN A 810 -18.75 31.14 1.50
N ASP A 811 -18.10 30.26 2.25
CA ASP A 811 -16.83 29.61 1.92
C ASP A 811 -16.97 28.12 2.27
N TYR A 812 -17.45 27.33 1.31
CA TYR A 812 -17.96 25.94 1.45
C TYR A 812 -19.11 25.73 2.44
N SER A 813 -19.40 26.73 3.28
CA SER A 813 -20.57 26.86 4.14
C SER A 813 -20.80 28.35 4.44
N ALA A 814 -22.06 28.74 4.68
CA ALA A 814 -22.39 30.09 5.13
C ALA A 814 -22.08 30.25 6.62
N GLY A 815 -21.44 31.35 7.00
CA GLY A 815 -21.15 31.67 8.40
C GLY A 815 -20.82 33.13 8.62
N LEU A 816 -20.70 33.54 9.89
CA LEU A 816 -20.39 34.92 10.25
C LEU A 816 -18.88 35.13 10.41
N MET A 817 -18.39 36.22 9.81
CA MET A 817 -17.07 36.80 10.06
C MET A 817 -17.27 38.14 10.78
N GLN A 818 -16.95 38.16 12.09
CA GLN A 818 -17.15 39.32 12.94
C GLN A 818 -15.85 39.69 13.69
N ILE A 819 -15.42 40.93 13.57
CA ILE A 819 -14.35 41.56 14.37
C ILE A 819 -14.83 42.93 14.80
N ASN A 820 -14.80 43.21 16.11
CA ASN A 820 -15.13 44.53 16.67
C ASN A 820 -13.91 45.27 17.25
N LYS A 821 -14.09 46.57 17.47
CA LYS A 821 -13.04 47.48 17.97
C LYS A 821 -12.38 47.03 19.26
N ASN A 822 -13.13 46.41 20.19
CA ASN A 822 -12.58 45.94 21.45
C ASN A 822 -11.64 44.73 21.26
N GLN A 823 -11.98 43.77 20.39
CA GLN A 823 -11.08 42.66 20.05
C GLN A 823 -9.79 43.14 19.37
N ILE A 824 -9.90 44.16 18.50
CA ILE A 824 -8.75 44.84 17.88
C ILE A 824 -7.88 45.50 18.96
N ASP A 825 -8.45 46.34 19.82
CA ASP A 825 -7.69 47.09 20.83
C ASP A 825 -7.00 46.17 21.86
N GLN A 826 -7.64 45.07 22.24
CA GLN A 826 -7.02 44.04 23.07
C GLN A 826 -5.84 43.35 22.36
N THR A 827 -5.98 43.06 21.07
CA THR A 827 -4.92 42.45 20.25
C THR A 827 -3.73 43.40 20.07
N LEU A 828 -3.98 44.67 19.73
CA LEU A 828 -2.94 45.70 19.62
C LEU A 828 -2.23 45.93 20.96
N SER A 829 -2.96 45.99 22.07
CA SER A 829 -2.37 46.14 23.40
C SER A 829 -1.45 44.95 23.73
N TYR A 830 -1.89 43.73 23.47
CA TYR A 830 -1.07 42.53 23.64
C TYR A 830 0.21 42.58 22.79
N ILE A 831 0.12 42.92 21.50
CA ILE A 831 1.27 42.97 20.60
C ILE A 831 2.27 44.02 21.08
N ARG A 832 1.83 45.25 21.36
CA ARG A 832 2.69 46.36 21.81
C ARG A 832 3.39 46.07 23.14
N SER A 833 2.74 45.31 24.05
CA SER A 833 3.34 44.95 25.34
C SER A 833 4.34 43.79 25.27
N ASN A 834 4.11 42.78 24.42
CA ASN A 834 4.96 41.58 24.35
C ASN A 834 6.06 41.69 23.27
N TYR A 835 5.78 42.39 22.18
CA TYR A 835 6.68 42.57 21.04
C TYR A 835 6.81 44.08 20.75
N PRO A 836 7.71 44.81 21.45
CA PRO A 836 7.85 46.25 21.25
C PRO A 836 8.65 46.63 19.99
N THR A 837 9.48 45.71 19.46
CA THR A 837 10.39 45.97 18.34
C THR A 837 9.67 45.94 17.00
N LYS A 838 9.56 47.10 16.32
CA LYS A 838 9.01 47.19 14.96
C LYS A 838 10.04 46.79 13.88
N PRO A 839 9.60 46.25 12.73
CA PRO A 839 10.39 46.13 11.51
C PRO A 839 11.05 47.47 11.12
N VAL A 840 12.29 47.40 10.64
CA VAL A 840 13.04 48.58 10.12
C VAL A 840 12.67 48.95 8.67
N HIS A 841 11.82 48.14 8.02
CA HIS A 841 11.44 48.27 6.63
C HIS A 841 9.92 48.33 6.47
N LYS A 842 9.44 49.16 5.53
CA LYS A 842 8.07 49.12 4.99
C LYS A 842 7.96 47.92 4.02
N PHE A 843 7.88 46.72 4.58
CA PHE A 843 7.87 45.47 3.80
C PHE A 843 6.48 45.11 3.25
N GLU A 844 5.44 45.89 3.52
CA GLU A 844 4.15 45.81 2.83
C GLU A 844 4.25 46.08 1.32
N TYR A 845 5.39 46.58 0.82
CA TYR A 845 5.73 46.73 -0.60
C TYR A 845 6.68 45.64 -1.13
N ILE A 846 7.01 44.61 -0.35
CA ILE A 846 7.89 43.53 -0.81
C ILE A 846 7.19 42.65 -1.86
N THR A 847 7.96 42.24 -2.86
CA THR A 847 7.56 41.32 -3.94
C THR A 847 8.73 40.39 -4.24
N ASP A 848 8.48 39.29 -4.96
CA ASP A 848 9.54 38.36 -5.38
C ASP A 848 10.64 39.09 -6.19
N ASN A 849 10.29 40.13 -6.96
CA ASN A 849 11.22 40.90 -7.77
C ASN A 849 12.07 41.94 -7.00
N ASN A 850 11.69 42.35 -5.79
CA ASN A 850 12.38 43.44 -5.06
C ASN A 850 13.04 43.02 -3.73
N VAL A 851 12.98 41.73 -3.34
CA VAL A 851 13.57 41.19 -2.10
C VAL A 851 15.02 41.62 -1.88
N ASP A 852 15.86 41.63 -2.92
CA ASP A 852 17.29 41.97 -2.80
C ASP A 852 17.54 43.47 -2.52
N ILE A 853 16.56 44.34 -2.82
CA ILE A 853 16.61 45.75 -2.40
C ILE A 853 16.43 45.84 -0.87
N TYR A 854 15.53 45.04 -0.29
CA TYR A 854 15.35 44.94 1.16
C TYR A 854 16.55 44.31 1.88
N LYS A 855 17.22 43.32 1.27
CA LYS A 855 18.47 42.75 1.82
C LYS A 855 19.62 43.75 1.81
N SER A 856 19.75 44.56 0.76
CA SER A 856 20.86 45.51 0.62
C SER A 856 20.65 46.81 1.41
N GLY A 857 19.39 47.18 1.70
CA GLY A 857 19.04 48.43 2.40
C GLY A 857 19.42 49.69 1.61
N SER A 858 19.66 49.56 0.30
CA SER A 858 20.23 50.61 -0.53
C SER A 858 19.33 51.86 -0.62
N GLU A 859 19.94 53.05 -0.58
CA GLU A 859 19.19 54.32 -0.70
C GLU A 859 18.70 54.58 -2.13
N ILE A 860 17.60 55.33 -2.27
CA ILE A 860 17.02 55.70 -3.57
C ILE A 860 18.06 56.47 -4.40
N VAL A 861 18.30 56.00 -5.62
CA VAL A 861 19.02 56.79 -6.63
C VAL A 861 17.98 57.51 -7.47
N LYS A 862 17.98 58.85 -7.40
CA LYS A 862 17.06 59.70 -8.17
C LYS A 862 17.32 59.56 -9.66
N GLY A 863 16.27 59.18 -10.40
CA GLY A 863 16.25 59.21 -11.86
C GLY A 863 15.53 60.46 -12.41
N THR A 864 15.11 60.38 -13.66
CA THR A 864 14.18 61.34 -14.29
C THR A 864 12.79 60.71 -14.40
N ALA A 865 11.76 61.51 -14.65
CA ALA A 865 10.41 60.99 -14.82
C ALA A 865 9.67 61.76 -15.92
N SER A 866 8.68 61.12 -16.52
CA SER A 866 7.75 61.75 -17.46
C SER A 866 6.32 61.25 -17.22
N ARG A 867 5.35 62.10 -17.53
CA ARG A 867 3.92 61.80 -17.39
C ARG A 867 3.15 62.20 -18.64
N ASN A 868 2.34 61.27 -19.15
CA ASN A 868 1.40 61.52 -20.24
C ASN A 868 -0.02 61.15 -19.75
N GLY A 869 -0.81 62.16 -19.36
CA GLY A 869 -2.11 61.94 -18.74
C GLY A 869 -2.00 61.15 -17.43
N GLN A 870 -2.53 59.93 -17.41
CA GLN A 870 -2.51 58.99 -16.28
C GLN A 870 -1.35 57.99 -16.34
N THR A 871 -0.54 58.00 -17.41
CA THR A 871 0.60 57.10 -17.60
C THR A 871 1.89 57.79 -17.16
N PHE A 872 2.69 57.09 -16.36
CA PHE A 872 3.94 57.54 -15.79
C PHE A 872 5.09 56.64 -16.25
N ALA A 873 6.26 57.24 -16.51
CA ALA A 873 7.50 56.53 -16.78
C ALA A 873 8.64 57.11 -15.94
N MET A 874 9.22 56.26 -15.10
CA MET A 874 10.31 56.52 -14.18
C MET A 874 11.61 55.97 -14.79
N ILE A 875 12.49 56.86 -15.21
CA ILE A 875 13.69 56.53 -16.01
C ILE A 875 14.91 56.61 -15.09
N ASP A 876 15.71 55.54 -15.06
CA ASP A 876 16.96 55.39 -14.28
C ASP A 876 16.84 55.54 -12.74
N TRP A 877 15.62 55.51 -12.19
CA TRP A 877 15.41 55.37 -10.75
C TRP A 877 15.86 53.99 -10.26
N LYS A 878 16.57 53.94 -9.11
CA LYS A 878 17.05 52.68 -8.52
C LYS A 878 16.74 52.64 -7.03
N ASN A 879 16.65 51.41 -6.50
CA ASN A 879 16.37 51.11 -5.09
C ASN A 879 15.01 51.64 -4.60
N VAL A 880 14.05 51.77 -5.52
CA VAL A 880 12.65 52.11 -5.24
C VAL A 880 11.85 50.82 -5.13
N VAL A 881 11.05 50.67 -4.07
CA VAL A 881 10.19 49.49 -3.86
C VAL A 881 8.75 49.73 -4.30
N ALA A 882 8.28 50.98 -4.26
CA ALA A 882 6.98 51.42 -4.74
C ALA A 882 7.00 52.89 -5.16
N TYR A 883 6.06 53.28 -6.03
CA TYR A 883 5.69 54.65 -6.30
C TYR A 883 4.29 54.90 -5.75
N GLU A 884 4.17 55.80 -4.78
CA GLU A 884 2.90 56.22 -4.20
C GLU A 884 2.40 57.51 -4.87
N ILE A 885 1.13 57.54 -5.26
CA ILE A 885 0.42 58.77 -5.63
C ILE A 885 -0.44 59.18 -4.45
N ARG A 886 -0.23 60.40 -3.95
CA ARG A 886 -0.97 60.96 -2.81
C ARG A 886 -1.64 62.28 -3.18
N ASP A 887 -2.69 62.65 -2.47
CA ASP A 887 -3.36 63.94 -2.64
C ASP A 887 -2.85 65.06 -1.71
N VAL A 888 -3.61 66.16 -1.61
CA VAL A 888 -3.25 67.34 -0.81
C VAL A 888 -3.27 67.09 0.69
N ASP A 889 -4.12 66.17 1.14
CA ASP A 889 -4.23 65.78 2.55
C ASP A 889 -3.25 64.64 2.87
N THR A 890 -2.38 64.30 1.91
CA THR A 890 -1.39 63.20 1.91
C THR A 890 -1.99 61.80 1.91
N GLU A 891 -3.29 61.67 1.62
CA GLU A 891 -3.96 60.38 1.53
C GLU A 891 -3.54 59.61 0.27
N LEU A 892 -3.48 58.29 0.39
CA LEU A 892 -2.96 57.40 -0.66
C LEU A 892 -4.02 57.12 -1.73
N VAL A 893 -3.78 57.63 -2.94
CA VAL A 893 -4.68 57.51 -4.09
C VAL A 893 -4.38 56.29 -4.96
N PHE A 894 -3.09 55.96 -5.14
CA PHE A 894 -2.66 54.84 -5.98
C PHE A 894 -1.25 54.38 -5.60
N VAL A 895 -0.98 53.08 -5.74
CA VAL A 895 0.36 52.47 -5.61
C VAL A 895 0.74 51.82 -6.93
N SER A 896 1.98 52.00 -7.37
CA SER A 896 2.58 51.12 -8.37
C SER A 896 3.90 50.53 -7.93
N LEU A 897 4.15 49.30 -8.37
CA LEU A 897 5.41 48.57 -8.18
C LEU A 897 6.30 48.59 -9.42
N GLN A 898 5.82 49.20 -10.52
CA GLN A 898 6.53 49.26 -11.80
C GLN A 898 7.16 50.64 -12.03
N PRO A 899 8.30 50.72 -12.74
CA PRO A 899 8.84 51.99 -13.20
C PRO A 899 8.02 52.58 -14.37
N THR A 900 7.08 51.84 -14.96
CA THR A 900 6.14 52.37 -15.96
C THR A 900 4.77 51.80 -15.71
N PHE A 901 3.79 52.67 -15.49
CA PHE A 901 2.46 52.29 -15.04
C PHE A 901 1.41 53.33 -15.47
N THR A 902 0.14 52.93 -15.43
CA THR A 902 -0.99 53.85 -15.62
C THR A 902 -1.87 53.78 -14.38
N MET A 903 -2.11 54.93 -13.73
CA MET A 903 -3.01 54.95 -12.58
C MET A 903 -4.47 54.83 -13.03
N LYS A 904 -5.30 54.17 -12.21
CA LYS A 904 -6.72 53.94 -12.51
C LYS A 904 -7.62 55.14 -12.17
N PRO A 905 -7.43 55.87 -11.04
CA PRO A 905 -8.17 57.09 -10.76
C PRO A 905 -7.74 58.24 -11.68
N ALA A 906 -8.69 59.10 -12.07
CA ALA A 906 -8.41 60.29 -12.87
C ALA A 906 -7.34 61.18 -12.20
N TRP A 907 -6.26 61.48 -12.92
CA TRP A 907 -5.23 62.40 -12.43
C TRP A 907 -5.82 63.77 -12.10
N LYS A 908 -5.49 64.29 -10.92
CA LYS A 908 -5.75 65.67 -10.51
C LYS A 908 -4.44 66.41 -10.28
N ASN A 909 -4.39 67.71 -10.57
CA ASN A 909 -3.13 68.48 -10.59
C ASN A 909 -2.50 68.68 -9.22
N GLU A 910 -3.31 68.51 -8.18
CA GLU A 910 -2.92 68.56 -6.78
C GLU A 910 -2.31 67.25 -6.26
N TYR A 911 -2.32 66.18 -7.06
CA TYR A 911 -1.67 64.92 -6.73
C TYR A 911 -0.14 65.03 -6.84
N LYS A 912 0.55 64.37 -5.91
CA LYS A 912 2.01 64.22 -5.88
C LYS A 912 2.40 62.76 -6.01
N VAL A 913 3.58 62.50 -6.57
CA VAL A 913 4.13 61.14 -6.72
C VAL A 913 5.41 61.03 -5.90
N TYR A 914 5.54 59.97 -5.12
CA TYR A 914 6.67 59.71 -4.23
C TYR A 914 7.30 58.36 -4.56
N ALA A 915 8.61 58.33 -4.79
CA ALA A 915 9.38 57.10 -4.82
C ALA A 915 9.69 56.67 -3.37
N VAL A 916 9.42 55.42 -3.03
CA VAL A 916 9.55 54.87 -1.66
C VAL A 916 10.72 53.90 -1.58
N SER A 917 11.53 54.01 -0.53
CA SER A 917 12.65 53.10 -0.22
C SER A 917 12.19 51.89 0.61
N PRO A 918 13.00 50.82 0.73
CA PRO A 918 12.71 49.72 1.67
C PRO A 918 12.47 50.19 3.11
N THR A 919 13.19 51.23 3.55
CA THR A 919 13.09 51.83 4.89
C THR A 919 11.95 52.85 5.02
N GLY A 920 11.13 53.04 3.98
CA GLY A 920 10.05 54.02 3.98
C GLY A 920 10.51 55.48 3.88
N LYS A 921 11.77 55.74 3.50
CA LYS A 921 12.19 57.08 3.07
C LYS A 921 11.52 57.38 1.73
N GLU A 922 11.01 58.59 1.59
CA GLU A 922 10.23 59.02 0.44
C GLU A 922 10.93 60.15 -0.30
N MET A 923 10.87 60.13 -1.63
CA MET A 923 11.42 61.18 -2.49
C MET A 923 10.37 61.63 -3.50
N GLU A 924 10.02 62.92 -3.47
CA GLU A 924 9.05 63.49 -4.42
C GLU A 924 9.61 63.41 -5.86
N VAL A 925 8.80 62.84 -6.74
CA VAL A 925 9.07 62.69 -8.18
C VAL A 925 8.59 63.95 -8.91
N THR A 926 9.47 64.49 -9.74
CA THR A 926 9.25 65.71 -10.52
C THR A 926 9.23 65.36 -12.01
N PHE A 927 8.21 65.82 -12.74
CA PHE A 927 7.95 65.55 -14.16
C PHE A 927 8.15 66.80 -15.03
#